data_AF-A0A814A683-F1
#
_entry.id   AF-A0A814A683-F1
#
_cell.length_a   1.000
_cell.length_b   1.000
_cell.length_c   1.000
_cell.angle_alpha   90.00
_cell.angle_beta   90.00
_cell.angle_gamma   90.00
#
_symmetry.space_group_name_H-M   'P 1'
#
loop_
_entity.id
_entity.type
_entity.pdbx_description
1 polymer ?
#
loop_
_entity_poly.entity_id
_entity_poly.type
_entity_poly.pdbx_seq_one_letter_code
_entity_poly.pdbx_strand_id
1 'polypeptide(L)'
;MLGAHTIATPWFTAPLAFDSSWTSIRYIVNLAWGYHTVPDRWEAWLRAWPKDVILINSPSLLLWNTRKTYLKELEKAGIPIVPTLYVEEIDEKTLVDAAAHFATGDLIVKPQISASSFNMLHVLVGSLDFATSPRSLSVTAAVDELTRLGIAHSAMMIQPFMSNIIREGELSVLMFDGQLSHAVRKNASPGDYRIQEELGGIVTTMDQPSTEMLELAHTSLAICPETPTYVRVDMIRNHLTGRLCVIELEVIEPDLYLKYAADGGMTFARAILQKEKMTLLLQHRHRRHLFIISFLVSICSITACIRLWLYQDISLIQNDIYSTTNFPQVRRNITERRFISLAVESLIQEIKRNIRNKELAWLFENCFPNTLDTTVEFDIKGAAQNHPDTYVITGDIDAMWLRDSSAQIHPYLPLMKYDKKLRQLIEGVLLRQFICIQRDPYANAHYKDLHRISEWKYKDETEMRDGVHERKWELDSLCYVLRLIYSYWEEVNHDLTFFHDYKEEFKKTIRIILQTMKEQQRYNGSGSYTYQREGAPPDPRGHHAKPNGLIYSYFRPSDDLQTYPYLIPSQFFAHHSLKLLLELVKNINWTDDFSNDILSLISHLRNILFDDNIKNNIETLITFQHKKYGLIYSYEINGVGDRNLMDDANIPSLLSLPYLCPNDISINDSIYQNTRKFVLSKDNPWFFNGSVLEGIGGPHIGYAMVWPLAIIMRGLTTNDDNEIRLCLNMLQRSHANTGFMHESIRVDNPMKFTRSWFAWANSLFGEFIWKLYREKKYLLDEIHTY
;
A
#
# COMPACT_ATOMS: atom_id res chain seq x y z
N MET A 1 25.78 -1.01 11.36
CA MET A 1 26.98 -1.68 11.91
C MET A 1 28.19 -1.73 10.95
N LEU A 2 28.14 -1.12 9.75
CA LEU A 2 29.31 -1.02 8.83
C LEU A 2 29.59 0.40 8.29
N GLY A 3 28.85 1.42 8.74
CA GLY A 3 29.10 2.82 8.36
C GLY A 3 28.77 3.19 6.90
N ALA A 4 28.12 2.32 6.14
CA ALA A 4 27.67 2.61 4.77
C ALA A 4 26.28 3.25 4.77
N HIS A 5 26.11 4.32 3.99
CA HIS A 5 24.83 4.96 3.72
C HIS A 5 24.23 4.33 2.45
N THR A 6 23.10 3.64 2.56
CA THR A 6 22.43 2.97 1.43
C THR A 6 21.24 3.80 0.95
N ILE A 7 21.12 4.01 -0.36
CA ILE A 7 19.98 4.67 -0.99
C ILE A 7 19.29 3.62 -1.86
N ALA A 8 18.02 3.34 -1.60
CA ALA A 8 17.20 2.49 -2.45
C ALA A 8 16.56 3.33 -3.55
N THR A 9 16.81 2.97 -4.81
CA THR A 9 16.30 3.70 -5.98
C THR A 9 15.54 2.74 -6.87
N PRO A 10 14.35 3.11 -7.40
CA PRO A 10 13.69 2.29 -8.40
C PRO A 10 14.55 2.22 -9.66
N TRP A 11 14.94 1.02 -10.06
CA TRP A 11 15.81 0.83 -11.23
C TRP A 11 15.15 1.30 -12.54
N PHE A 12 13.80 1.30 -12.61
CA PHE A 12 13.04 1.82 -13.77
C PHE A 12 13.00 3.35 -13.86
N THR A 13 13.29 4.08 -12.78
CA THR A 13 13.46 5.55 -12.81
C THR A 13 14.90 5.98 -13.06
N ALA A 14 15.85 5.05 -13.00
CA ALA A 14 17.25 5.35 -13.34
C ALA A 14 17.34 5.71 -14.84
N PRO A 15 18.03 6.81 -15.19
CA PRO A 15 18.27 7.15 -16.58
C PRO A 15 19.09 6.02 -17.24
N LEU A 16 18.77 5.71 -18.50
CA LEU A 16 19.57 4.78 -19.31
C LEU A 16 21.01 5.29 -19.53
N ALA A 17 21.19 6.62 -19.46
CA ALA A 17 22.47 7.28 -19.52
C ALA A 17 22.95 7.62 -18.10
N PHE A 18 24.14 7.14 -17.76
CA PHE A 18 24.81 7.46 -16.51
C PHE A 18 25.36 8.89 -16.58
N ASP A 19 24.82 9.81 -15.79
CA ASP A 19 25.20 11.22 -15.75
C ASP A 19 26.10 11.54 -14.54
N SER A 20 26.43 12.83 -14.36
CA SER A 20 27.30 13.29 -13.27
C SER A 20 26.76 13.04 -11.87
N SER A 21 25.47 12.71 -11.69
CA SER A 21 24.90 12.37 -10.38
C SER A 21 25.44 11.05 -9.81
N TRP A 22 25.94 10.16 -10.67
CA TRP A 22 26.52 8.86 -10.29
C TRP A 22 27.95 8.97 -9.74
N THR A 23 28.60 10.12 -9.90
CA THR A 23 30.00 10.33 -9.48
C THR A 23 30.24 10.25 -7.96
N SER A 24 29.17 10.34 -7.16
CA SER A 24 29.22 10.19 -5.70
C SER A 24 28.97 8.74 -5.22
N ILE A 25 28.47 7.86 -6.09
CA ILE A 25 28.10 6.47 -5.78
C ILE A 25 29.27 5.56 -6.11
N ARG A 26 29.85 4.92 -5.09
CA ARG A 26 31.00 4.03 -5.29
C ARG A 26 30.61 2.58 -5.63
N TYR A 27 29.47 2.10 -5.14
CA TYR A 27 29.00 0.72 -5.32
C TYR A 27 27.48 0.65 -5.38
N ILE A 28 26.95 -0.31 -6.14
CA ILE A 28 25.51 -0.59 -6.22
C ILE A 28 25.25 -2.08 -6.00
N VAL A 29 24.37 -2.36 -5.05
CA VAL A 29 23.77 -3.69 -4.84
C VAL A 29 22.45 -3.69 -5.62
N ASN A 30 22.45 -4.26 -6.82
CA ASN A 30 21.27 -4.29 -7.69
C ASN A 30 20.43 -5.54 -7.42
N LEU A 31 19.62 -5.46 -6.39
CA LEU A 31 18.59 -6.43 -6.02
C LEU A 31 17.26 -5.92 -6.58
N ALA A 32 16.73 -6.55 -7.64
CA ALA A 32 15.69 -5.94 -8.47
C ALA A 32 14.44 -6.81 -8.65
N TRP A 33 13.26 -6.23 -8.39
CA TRP A 33 11.97 -6.73 -8.87
C TRP A 33 11.56 -6.05 -10.17
N GLY A 34 10.70 -6.71 -10.95
CA GLY A 34 10.07 -6.12 -12.14
C GLY A 34 10.91 -6.10 -13.42
N TYR A 35 12.15 -6.61 -13.41
CA TYR A 35 12.96 -6.71 -14.64
C TYR A 35 12.28 -7.54 -15.74
N HIS A 36 11.49 -8.53 -15.34
CA HIS A 36 10.74 -9.41 -16.23
C HIS A 36 9.55 -8.74 -16.93
N THR A 37 9.08 -7.57 -16.49
CA THR A 37 7.96 -6.85 -17.14
C THR A 37 8.45 -5.92 -18.25
N VAL A 38 9.73 -5.56 -18.25
CA VAL A 38 10.39 -4.69 -19.23
C VAL A 38 11.81 -5.21 -19.57
N PRO A 39 11.93 -6.47 -20.08
CA PRO A 39 13.21 -7.16 -20.24
C PRO A 39 14.18 -6.42 -21.18
N ASP A 40 13.68 -5.81 -22.26
CA ASP A 40 14.52 -5.06 -23.20
C ASP A 40 15.20 -3.86 -22.54
N ARG A 41 14.47 -3.14 -21.67
CA ARG A 41 15.02 -2.02 -20.91
C ARG A 41 16.07 -2.50 -19.92
N TRP A 42 15.77 -3.60 -19.21
CA TRP A 42 16.69 -4.20 -18.24
C TRP A 42 18.01 -4.62 -18.90
N GLU A 43 17.94 -5.36 -20.01
CA GLU A 43 19.13 -5.79 -20.74
C GLU A 43 19.90 -4.59 -21.30
N ALA A 44 19.21 -3.61 -21.89
CA ALA A 44 19.86 -2.40 -22.41
C ALA A 44 20.59 -1.64 -21.29
N TRP A 45 19.99 -1.55 -20.10
CA TRP A 45 20.58 -0.89 -18.94
C TRP A 45 21.82 -1.61 -18.42
N LEU A 46 21.77 -2.94 -18.28
CA LEU A 46 22.95 -3.73 -17.88
C LEU A 46 24.08 -3.66 -18.93
N ARG A 47 23.74 -3.64 -20.22
CA ARG A 47 24.74 -3.49 -21.30
C ARG A 47 25.37 -2.10 -21.34
N ALA A 48 24.63 -1.07 -20.94
CA ALA A 48 25.11 0.31 -20.86
C ALA A 48 25.90 0.61 -19.57
N TRP A 49 26.05 -0.35 -18.66
CA TRP A 49 26.62 -0.12 -17.33
C TRP A 49 28.03 0.49 -17.37
N PRO A 50 28.35 1.52 -16.55
CA PRO A 50 29.65 2.18 -16.58
C PRO A 50 30.75 1.27 -16.05
N LYS A 51 31.91 1.32 -16.69
CA LYS A 51 33.06 0.48 -16.29
C LYS A 51 33.68 0.90 -14.95
N ASP A 52 33.40 2.11 -14.50
CA ASP A 52 33.95 2.74 -13.30
C ASP A 52 33.01 2.70 -12.08
N VAL A 53 31.73 2.33 -12.27
CA VAL A 53 30.76 2.11 -11.19
C VAL A 53 30.67 0.62 -10.89
N ILE A 54 30.98 0.23 -9.65
CA ILE A 54 31.01 -1.18 -9.26
C ILE A 54 29.60 -1.68 -8.94
N LEU A 55 29.14 -2.65 -9.73
CA LEU A 55 27.94 -3.44 -9.44
C LEU A 55 28.34 -4.73 -8.73
N ILE A 56 27.73 -5.01 -7.58
CA ILE A 56 28.19 -6.08 -6.67
C ILE A 56 28.13 -7.48 -7.29
N ASN A 57 27.04 -7.82 -7.97
CA ASN A 57 27.01 -8.90 -8.96
C ASN A 57 27.17 -8.24 -10.33
N SER A 58 28.13 -8.68 -11.15
CA SER A 58 28.48 -7.92 -12.37
C SER A 58 27.31 -7.88 -13.37
N PRO A 59 27.27 -6.87 -14.26
CA PRO A 59 26.28 -6.84 -15.33
C PRO A 59 26.29 -8.10 -16.19
N SER A 60 27.46 -8.71 -16.40
CA SER A 60 27.59 -9.97 -17.14
C SER A 60 26.93 -11.15 -16.42
N LEU A 61 27.08 -11.25 -15.10
CA LEU A 61 26.42 -12.28 -14.29
C LEU A 61 24.90 -12.07 -14.28
N LEU A 62 24.44 -10.84 -14.09
CA LEU A 62 23.01 -10.51 -14.11
C LEU A 62 22.38 -10.77 -15.49
N LEU A 63 23.06 -10.40 -16.59
CA LEU A 63 22.59 -10.69 -17.95
C LEU A 63 22.49 -12.20 -18.20
N TRP A 64 23.48 -12.98 -17.76
CA TRP A 64 23.46 -14.45 -17.87
C TRP A 64 22.28 -15.07 -17.10
N ASN A 65 21.96 -14.53 -15.92
CA ASN A 65 20.90 -15.04 -15.08
C ASN A 65 19.49 -14.56 -15.47
N THR A 66 19.38 -13.41 -16.15
CA THR A 66 18.11 -12.77 -16.56
C THR A 66 17.18 -13.74 -17.29
N ARG A 67 17.76 -14.62 -18.13
CA ARG A 67 17.03 -15.65 -18.86
C ARG A 67 17.36 -17.01 -18.30
N LYS A 68 16.35 -17.80 -17.96
CA LYS A 68 16.45 -19.14 -17.36
C LYS A 68 17.05 -20.23 -18.29
N THR A 69 17.67 -19.83 -19.40
CA THR A 69 18.48 -20.72 -20.25
C THR A 69 19.78 -21.14 -19.56
N TYR A 70 20.22 -20.44 -18.50
CA TYR A 70 21.34 -20.89 -17.67
C TYR A 70 21.10 -22.28 -17.04
N LEU A 71 19.84 -22.66 -16.77
CA LEU A 71 19.51 -24.00 -16.28
C LEU A 71 19.92 -25.10 -17.28
N LYS A 72 19.83 -24.82 -18.59
CA LYS A 72 20.34 -25.72 -19.64
C LYS A 72 21.86 -25.88 -19.60
N GLU A 73 22.58 -24.84 -19.16
CA GLU A 73 24.03 -24.92 -18.95
C GLU A 73 24.36 -25.75 -17.72
N LEU A 74 23.60 -25.61 -16.63
CA LEU A 74 23.71 -26.48 -15.45
C LEU A 74 23.47 -27.95 -15.82
N GLU A 75 22.38 -28.23 -16.55
CA GLU A 75 22.03 -29.59 -16.98
C GLU A 75 23.13 -30.21 -17.83
N LYS A 76 23.69 -29.46 -18.80
CA LYS A 76 24.82 -29.91 -19.64
C LYS A 76 26.08 -30.22 -18.83
N ALA A 77 26.29 -29.51 -17.72
CA ALA A 77 27.38 -29.76 -16.79
C ALA A 77 27.12 -30.95 -15.84
N GLY A 78 25.98 -31.65 -15.99
CA GLY A 78 25.60 -32.79 -15.17
C GLY A 78 24.94 -32.41 -13.85
N ILE A 79 24.56 -31.14 -13.67
CA ILE A 79 23.90 -30.66 -12.45
C ILE A 79 22.41 -30.97 -12.57
N PRO A 80 21.81 -31.68 -11.60
CA PRO A 80 20.38 -31.98 -11.63
C PRO A 80 19.55 -30.70 -11.60
N ILE A 81 18.72 -30.50 -12.63
CA ILE A 81 17.68 -29.47 -12.67
C ILE A 81 16.30 -30.14 -12.74
N VAL A 82 15.24 -29.36 -12.54
CA VAL A 82 13.89 -29.79 -12.94
C VAL A 82 13.90 -30.04 -14.46
N PRO A 83 13.48 -31.22 -14.96
CA PRO A 83 13.45 -31.50 -16.40
C PRO A 83 12.73 -30.39 -17.16
N THR A 84 13.35 -29.85 -18.20
CA THR A 84 12.87 -28.61 -18.84
C THR A 84 12.89 -28.73 -20.34
N LEU A 85 11.77 -28.41 -20.98
CA LEU A 85 11.68 -28.16 -22.41
C LEU A 85 11.65 -26.65 -22.65
N TYR A 86 12.45 -26.18 -23.59
CA TYR A 86 12.48 -24.79 -24.02
C TYR A 86 11.83 -24.70 -25.39
N VAL A 87 10.85 -23.80 -25.53
CA VAL A 87 10.05 -23.63 -26.75
C VAL A 87 9.91 -22.15 -27.08
N GLU A 88 9.71 -21.84 -28.34
CA GLU A 88 9.49 -20.46 -28.84
C GLU A 88 8.01 -20.15 -29.05
N GLU A 89 7.15 -21.15 -28.93
CA GLU A 89 5.70 -21.06 -29.11
C GLU A 89 5.01 -22.13 -28.26
N ILE A 90 3.83 -21.81 -27.73
CA ILE A 90 2.95 -22.74 -27.01
C ILE A 90 1.63 -22.85 -27.77
N ASP A 91 1.39 -24.04 -28.33
CA ASP A 91 0.09 -24.48 -28.83
C ASP A 91 -0.34 -25.78 -28.13
N GLU A 92 -1.53 -26.29 -28.45
CA GLU A 92 -2.05 -27.51 -27.83
C GLU A 92 -1.13 -28.71 -28.07
N LYS A 93 -0.59 -28.83 -29.29
CA LYS A 93 0.34 -29.90 -29.67
C LYS A 93 1.60 -29.86 -28.83
N THR A 94 2.14 -28.68 -28.58
CA THR A 94 3.35 -28.47 -27.79
C THR A 94 3.17 -28.97 -26.35
N LEU A 95 2.02 -28.69 -25.74
CA LEU A 95 1.72 -29.15 -24.38
C LEU A 95 1.51 -30.67 -24.33
N VAL A 96 0.85 -31.26 -25.34
CA VAL A 96 0.68 -32.71 -25.46
C VAL A 96 2.01 -33.43 -25.68
N ASP A 97 2.87 -32.91 -26.56
CA ASP A 97 4.20 -33.46 -26.80
C ASP A 97 5.09 -33.34 -25.56
N ALA A 98 5.00 -32.24 -24.81
CA ALA A 98 5.71 -32.07 -23.56
C ALA A 98 5.23 -33.06 -22.49
N ALA A 99 3.93 -33.29 -22.36
CA ALA A 99 3.38 -34.29 -21.46
C ALA A 99 3.88 -35.70 -21.80
N ALA A 100 3.90 -36.05 -23.10
CA ALA A 100 4.46 -37.31 -23.56
C ALA A 100 5.96 -37.42 -23.29
N HIS A 101 6.73 -36.34 -23.52
CA HIS A 101 8.17 -36.29 -23.27
C HIS A 101 8.52 -36.52 -21.79
N PHE A 102 7.79 -35.87 -20.87
CA PHE A 102 8.00 -36.01 -19.42
C PHE A 102 7.30 -37.23 -18.81
N ALA A 103 6.52 -37.96 -19.61
CA ALA A 103 5.67 -39.06 -19.14
C ALA A 103 4.73 -38.66 -17.98
N THR A 104 4.21 -37.43 -18.02
CA THR A 104 3.24 -36.91 -17.04
C THR A 104 2.30 -35.91 -17.70
N GLY A 105 1.03 -35.93 -17.31
CA GLY A 105 0.05 -34.93 -17.72
C GLY A 105 0.06 -33.67 -16.85
N ASP A 106 0.90 -33.59 -15.82
CA ASP A 106 0.91 -32.50 -14.85
C ASP A 106 2.11 -31.57 -15.09
N LEU A 107 1.86 -30.37 -15.64
CA LEU A 107 2.87 -29.47 -16.20
C LEU A 107 2.83 -28.07 -15.60
N ILE A 108 4.01 -27.44 -15.50
CA ILE A 108 4.19 -26.02 -15.26
C ILE A 108 4.70 -25.37 -16.55
N VAL A 109 4.03 -24.31 -17.00
CA VAL A 109 4.38 -23.51 -18.17
C VAL A 109 4.72 -22.10 -17.70
N LYS A 110 5.91 -21.59 -18.02
CA LYS A 110 6.34 -20.24 -17.61
C LYS A 110 7.24 -19.56 -18.64
N PRO A 111 7.28 -18.22 -18.70
CA PRO A 111 8.25 -17.49 -19.53
C PRO A 111 9.69 -17.74 -19.06
N GLN A 112 10.63 -17.73 -20.01
CA GLN A 112 12.06 -17.88 -19.71
C GLN A 112 12.65 -16.68 -18.94
N ILE A 113 12.01 -15.51 -19.02
CA ILE A 113 12.30 -14.34 -18.19
C ILE A 113 11.06 -14.12 -17.31
N SER A 114 11.15 -14.48 -16.03
CA SER A 114 10.02 -14.43 -15.10
C SER A 114 10.51 -14.35 -13.66
N ALA A 115 9.74 -13.68 -12.80
CA ALA A 115 9.93 -13.71 -11.34
C ALA A 115 8.56 -13.72 -10.65
N SER A 116 8.50 -14.05 -9.35
CA SER A 116 7.25 -13.99 -8.54
C SER A 116 6.05 -14.74 -9.14
N SER A 117 6.29 -15.86 -9.82
CA SER A 117 5.27 -16.64 -10.54
C SER A 117 4.55 -15.88 -11.68
N PHE A 118 5.13 -14.78 -12.17
CA PHE A 118 4.58 -13.97 -13.25
C PHE A 118 4.33 -14.80 -14.53
N ASN A 119 3.07 -14.83 -14.97
CA ASN A 119 2.58 -15.61 -16.11
C ASN A 119 2.93 -17.11 -16.07
N MET A 120 3.08 -17.69 -14.86
CA MET A 120 3.22 -19.13 -14.67
C MET A 120 1.83 -19.78 -14.65
N LEU A 121 1.65 -20.83 -15.44
CA LEU A 121 0.43 -21.64 -15.51
C LEU A 121 0.70 -23.07 -15.07
N HIS A 122 -0.27 -23.65 -14.36
CA HIS A 122 -0.32 -25.07 -14.03
C HIS A 122 -1.33 -25.75 -14.96
N VAL A 123 -0.86 -26.69 -15.77
CA VAL A 123 -1.62 -27.26 -16.89
C VAL A 123 -1.75 -28.77 -16.73
N LEU A 124 -2.97 -29.26 -16.85
CA LEU A 124 -3.29 -30.69 -16.85
C LEU A 124 -3.59 -31.16 -18.29
N VAL A 125 -2.86 -32.17 -18.73
CA VAL A 125 -2.97 -32.83 -20.04
C VAL A 125 -3.58 -34.23 -19.86
N GLY A 126 -4.73 -34.47 -20.49
CA GLY A 126 -5.46 -35.75 -20.41
C GLY A 126 -6.54 -35.79 -19.32
N SER A 127 -7.07 -36.97 -19.01
CA SER A 127 -8.17 -37.18 -18.05
C SER A 127 -7.67 -37.31 -16.60
N LEU A 128 -6.74 -36.44 -16.20
CA LEU A 128 -6.37 -36.30 -14.79
C LEU A 128 -7.49 -35.54 -14.07
N ASP A 129 -7.99 -36.10 -12.97
CA ASP A 129 -9.12 -35.52 -12.22
C ASP A 129 -8.79 -34.09 -11.76
N PHE A 130 -9.61 -33.13 -12.19
CA PHE A 130 -9.56 -31.69 -11.87
C PHE A 130 -9.79 -31.35 -10.37
N ALA A 131 -9.71 -32.34 -9.47
CA ALA A 131 -10.22 -32.25 -8.11
C ALA A 131 -9.19 -31.84 -7.04
N THR A 132 -7.92 -31.60 -7.38
CA THR A 132 -6.86 -31.42 -6.35
C THR A 132 -6.12 -30.08 -6.35
N SER A 133 -6.41 -29.17 -7.30
CA SER A 133 -5.84 -27.81 -7.28
C SER A 133 -6.85 -26.81 -7.91
N PRO A 134 -7.38 -25.83 -7.16
CA PRO A 134 -8.41 -24.90 -7.65
C PRO A 134 -7.97 -23.98 -8.81
N ARG A 135 -6.72 -24.08 -9.30
CA ARG A 135 -6.11 -23.16 -10.28
C ARG A 135 -5.47 -23.85 -11.49
N SER A 136 -5.67 -25.15 -11.68
CA SER A 136 -5.15 -25.86 -12.86
C SER A 136 -5.99 -25.57 -14.10
N LEU A 137 -5.33 -25.42 -15.26
CA LEU A 137 -5.98 -25.21 -16.56
C LEU A 137 -5.94 -26.47 -17.40
N SER A 138 -6.97 -26.66 -18.24
CA SER A 138 -6.88 -27.60 -19.36
C SER A 138 -5.90 -27.09 -20.42
N VAL A 139 -5.46 -27.97 -21.33
CA VAL A 139 -4.59 -27.60 -22.46
C VAL A 139 -5.14 -26.41 -23.25
N THR A 140 -6.40 -26.47 -23.68
CA THR A 140 -7.04 -25.40 -24.45
C THR A 140 -7.11 -24.10 -23.64
N ALA A 141 -7.53 -24.16 -22.37
CA ALA A 141 -7.60 -22.97 -21.51
C ALA A 141 -6.23 -22.33 -21.26
N ALA A 142 -5.16 -23.13 -21.18
CA ALA A 142 -3.81 -22.62 -21.05
C ALA A 142 -3.34 -21.90 -22.32
N VAL A 143 -3.61 -22.46 -23.51
CA VAL A 143 -3.30 -21.83 -24.80
C VAL A 143 -4.08 -20.53 -24.99
N ASP A 144 -5.37 -20.54 -24.66
CA ASP A 144 -6.23 -19.35 -24.73
C ASP A 144 -5.70 -18.24 -23.80
N GLU A 145 -5.31 -18.58 -22.58
CA GLU A 145 -4.77 -17.61 -21.62
C GLU A 145 -3.43 -17.03 -22.08
N LEU A 146 -2.50 -17.85 -22.57
CA LEU A 146 -1.22 -17.38 -23.12
C LEU A 146 -1.42 -16.51 -24.37
N THR A 147 -2.42 -16.83 -25.19
CA THR A 147 -2.80 -16.03 -26.37
C THR A 147 -3.37 -14.69 -25.95
N ARG A 148 -4.27 -14.68 -24.96
CA ARG A 148 -4.86 -13.47 -24.38
C ARG A 148 -3.80 -12.55 -23.77
N LEU A 149 -2.78 -13.13 -23.13
CA LEU A 149 -1.63 -12.41 -22.60
C LEU A 149 -0.64 -11.94 -23.67
N GLY A 150 -0.81 -12.35 -24.93
CA GLY A 150 0.07 -11.99 -26.05
C GLY A 150 1.44 -12.66 -26.00
N ILE A 151 1.59 -13.75 -25.25
CA ILE A 151 2.87 -14.45 -25.01
C ILE A 151 2.89 -15.90 -25.53
N ALA A 152 1.83 -16.34 -26.21
CA ALA A 152 1.79 -17.67 -26.84
C ALA A 152 2.93 -17.89 -27.85
N HIS A 153 3.38 -16.84 -28.54
CA HIS A 153 4.51 -16.87 -29.48
C HIS A 153 5.79 -16.26 -28.89
N SER A 154 6.05 -16.50 -27.60
CA SER A 154 7.25 -16.02 -26.90
C SER A 154 8.12 -17.19 -26.42
N ALA A 155 9.36 -16.89 -26.06
CA ALA A 155 10.29 -17.85 -25.48
C ALA A 155 9.79 -18.35 -24.10
N MET A 156 9.29 -19.57 -24.06
CA MET A 156 8.70 -20.22 -22.88
C MET A 156 9.54 -21.43 -22.44
N MET A 157 9.25 -21.93 -21.25
CA MET A 157 9.76 -23.19 -20.73
C MET A 157 8.62 -24.01 -20.11
N ILE A 158 8.68 -25.33 -20.30
CA ILE A 158 7.72 -26.31 -19.80
C ILE A 158 8.47 -27.28 -18.89
N GLN A 159 7.94 -27.52 -17.70
CA GLN A 159 8.50 -28.40 -16.69
C GLN A 159 7.41 -29.34 -16.15
N PRO A 160 7.73 -30.57 -15.75
CA PRO A 160 6.78 -31.39 -15.02
C PRO A 160 6.53 -30.81 -13.62
N PHE A 161 5.30 -30.86 -13.14
CA PHE A 161 4.96 -30.41 -11.80
C PHE A 161 5.62 -31.30 -10.75
N MET A 162 6.33 -30.67 -9.80
CA MET A 162 7.06 -31.37 -8.75
C MET A 162 6.21 -31.46 -7.50
N SER A 163 5.46 -32.55 -7.34
CA SER A 163 4.52 -32.76 -6.21
C SER A 163 5.15 -32.64 -4.81
N ASN A 164 6.46 -32.89 -4.68
CA ASN A 164 7.18 -32.68 -3.43
C ASN A 164 7.22 -31.21 -2.98
N ILE A 165 6.90 -30.25 -3.85
CA ILE A 165 6.73 -28.83 -3.46
C ILE A 165 5.66 -28.69 -2.37
N ILE A 166 4.62 -29.54 -2.41
CA ILE A 166 3.52 -29.54 -1.43
C ILE A 166 3.96 -30.19 -0.12
N ARG A 167 4.77 -31.24 -0.19
CA ARG A 167 5.13 -32.08 0.98
C ARG A 167 6.38 -31.59 1.72
N GLU A 168 7.44 -31.32 0.96
CA GLU A 168 8.75 -30.91 1.50
C GLU A 168 8.93 -29.39 1.43
N GLY A 169 8.22 -28.71 0.52
CA GLY A 169 8.45 -27.30 0.22
C GLY A 169 9.62 -27.10 -0.74
N GLU A 170 9.86 -25.84 -1.07
CA GLU A 170 11.09 -25.42 -1.74
C GLU A 170 12.20 -25.25 -0.70
N LEU A 171 13.38 -25.76 -1.01
CA LEU A 171 14.56 -25.67 -0.15
C LEU A 171 15.52 -24.66 -0.76
N SER A 172 15.88 -23.62 0.00
CA SER A 172 16.75 -22.55 -0.48
C SER A 172 18.02 -22.48 0.33
N VAL A 173 19.16 -22.46 -0.36
CA VAL A 173 20.48 -22.21 0.24
C VAL A 173 20.97 -20.84 -0.18
N LEU A 174 21.34 -20.01 0.79
CA LEU A 174 21.86 -18.67 0.54
C LEU A 174 23.37 -18.65 0.75
N MET A 175 24.08 -18.20 -0.27
CA MET A 175 25.53 -18.18 -0.30
C MET A 175 26.06 -16.78 -0.61
N PHE A 176 27.07 -16.37 0.15
CA PHE A 176 27.77 -15.10 -0.04
C PHE A 176 29.25 -15.37 -0.29
N ASP A 177 29.79 -14.86 -1.40
CA ASP A 177 31.15 -15.19 -1.90
C ASP A 177 31.43 -16.71 -1.92
N GLY A 178 30.43 -17.50 -2.30
CA GLY A 178 30.52 -18.97 -2.37
C GLY A 178 30.55 -19.68 -1.01
N GLN A 179 30.33 -18.99 0.11
CA GLN A 179 30.20 -19.57 1.44
C GLN A 179 28.73 -19.65 1.86
N LEU A 180 28.34 -20.76 2.51
CA LEU A 180 27.01 -20.90 3.12
C LEU A 180 26.79 -19.79 4.16
N SER A 181 25.68 -19.07 4.05
CA SER A 181 25.21 -18.15 5.09
C SER A 181 24.11 -18.79 5.92
N HIS A 182 23.02 -19.19 5.27
CA HIS A 182 21.87 -19.80 5.92
C HIS A 182 21.04 -20.57 4.89
N ALA A 183 20.12 -21.39 5.37
CA ALA A 183 19.17 -22.11 4.53
C ALA A 183 17.76 -21.91 5.07
N VAL A 184 16.79 -21.92 4.17
CA VAL A 184 15.36 -21.79 4.50
C VAL A 184 14.54 -22.83 3.75
N ARG A 185 13.39 -23.18 4.32
CA ARG A 185 12.37 -23.98 3.66
C ARG A 185 11.12 -23.14 3.49
N LYS A 186 10.57 -23.15 2.27
CA LYS A 186 9.37 -22.43 1.89
C LYS A 186 8.26 -23.44 1.59
N ASN A 187 7.24 -23.47 2.43
CA ASN A 187 6.08 -24.33 2.25
C ASN A 187 4.91 -23.52 1.71
N ALA A 188 4.18 -24.07 0.74
CA ALA A 188 2.94 -23.46 0.29
C ALA A 188 1.87 -23.51 1.40
N SER A 189 0.93 -22.58 1.38
CA SER A 189 -0.26 -22.68 2.23
C SER A 189 -1.07 -23.95 1.89
N PRO A 190 -1.77 -24.56 2.86
CA PRO A 190 -2.61 -25.73 2.59
C PRO A 190 -3.58 -25.49 1.42
N GLY A 191 -3.51 -26.31 0.36
CA GLY A 191 -4.35 -26.18 -0.84
C GLY A 191 -3.78 -25.30 -1.97
N ASP A 192 -2.58 -24.75 -1.81
CA ASP A 192 -1.82 -24.07 -2.87
C ASP A 192 -0.47 -24.79 -3.09
N TYR A 193 0.18 -24.55 -4.24
CA TYR A 193 1.53 -25.06 -4.54
C TYR A 193 2.56 -23.93 -4.67
N ARG A 194 2.11 -22.68 -4.68
CA ARG A 194 2.97 -21.49 -4.77
C ARG A 194 3.53 -21.17 -3.39
N ILE A 195 4.84 -21.05 -3.32
CA ILE A 195 5.63 -20.99 -2.08
C ILE A 195 6.07 -19.57 -1.69
N GLN A 196 5.67 -18.57 -2.48
CA GLN A 196 5.98 -17.15 -2.25
C GLN A 196 5.27 -16.62 -0.99
N GLU A 197 5.97 -15.86 -0.14
CA GLU A 197 5.40 -15.28 1.10
C GLU A 197 4.20 -14.36 0.78
N GLU A 198 4.24 -13.65 -0.34
CA GLU A 198 3.18 -12.76 -0.84
C GLU A 198 1.89 -13.52 -1.18
N LEU A 199 1.99 -14.83 -1.43
CA LEU A 199 0.87 -15.72 -1.76
C LEU A 199 0.50 -16.64 -0.58
N GLY A 200 1.03 -16.38 0.62
CA GLY A 200 0.76 -17.15 1.83
C GLY A 200 1.75 -18.29 2.09
N GLY A 201 2.88 -18.34 1.39
CA GLY A 201 3.96 -19.28 1.70
C GLY A 201 4.54 -19.05 3.10
N ILE A 202 4.90 -20.13 3.79
CA ILE A 202 5.52 -20.11 5.12
C ILE A 202 7.02 -20.38 4.95
N VAL A 203 7.86 -19.45 5.41
CA VAL A 203 9.32 -19.62 5.40
C VAL A 203 9.82 -19.97 6.80
N THR A 204 10.60 -21.04 6.90
CA THR A 204 11.20 -21.54 8.14
C THR A 204 12.72 -21.66 7.99
N THR A 205 13.45 -21.41 9.07
CA THR A 205 14.91 -21.63 9.12
C THR A 205 15.24 -23.11 9.01
N MET A 206 16.33 -23.41 8.31
CA MET A 206 16.93 -24.73 8.30
C MET A 206 18.30 -24.67 8.97
N ASP A 207 18.35 -25.03 10.25
CA ASP A 207 19.57 -24.95 11.06
C ASP A 207 20.68 -25.90 10.56
N GLN A 208 20.30 -26.98 9.86
CA GLN A 208 21.22 -27.97 9.30
C GLN A 208 20.78 -28.37 7.87
N PRO A 209 21.22 -27.64 6.82
CA PRO A 209 21.03 -28.09 5.44
C PRO A 209 21.79 -29.39 5.20
N SER A 210 21.23 -30.30 4.38
CA SER A 210 21.85 -31.59 4.12
C SER A 210 23.11 -31.46 3.25
N THR A 211 24.00 -32.44 3.31
CA THR A 211 25.18 -32.51 2.43
C THR A 211 24.79 -32.44 0.95
N GLU A 212 23.70 -33.11 0.57
CA GLU A 212 23.14 -33.07 -0.80
C GLU A 212 22.79 -31.64 -1.24
N MET A 213 22.18 -30.82 -0.36
CA MET A 213 21.87 -29.41 -0.64
C MET A 213 23.13 -28.59 -0.84
N LEU A 214 24.13 -28.75 0.02
CA LEU A 214 25.36 -27.96 -0.04
C LEU A 214 26.20 -28.34 -1.26
N GLU A 215 26.33 -29.63 -1.56
CA GLU A 215 27.01 -30.10 -2.76
C GLU A 215 26.34 -29.54 -4.02
N LEU A 216 25.00 -29.66 -4.13
CA LEU A 216 24.26 -29.15 -5.28
C LEU A 216 24.41 -27.63 -5.43
N ALA A 217 24.38 -26.88 -4.33
CA ALA A 217 24.59 -25.43 -4.36
C ALA A 217 26.01 -25.10 -4.86
N HIS A 218 27.05 -25.69 -4.25
CA HIS A 218 28.43 -25.46 -4.64
C HIS A 218 28.72 -25.82 -6.10
N THR A 219 28.22 -26.95 -6.59
CA THR A 219 28.41 -27.32 -8.00
C THR A 219 27.67 -26.39 -8.95
N SER A 220 26.49 -25.89 -8.56
CA SER A 220 25.72 -24.91 -9.36
C SER A 220 26.45 -23.59 -9.50
N LEU A 221 27.05 -23.09 -8.42
CA LEU A 221 27.84 -21.86 -8.42
C LEU A 221 29.09 -21.95 -9.31
N ALA A 222 29.64 -23.15 -9.52
CA ALA A 222 30.82 -23.35 -10.35
C ALA A 222 30.57 -23.12 -11.86
N ILE A 223 29.31 -23.11 -12.29
CA ILE A 223 28.92 -22.84 -13.69
C ILE A 223 28.66 -21.36 -13.94
N CYS A 224 28.47 -20.56 -12.88
CA CYS A 224 28.31 -19.12 -13.01
C CYS A 224 29.53 -18.51 -13.73
N PRO A 225 29.33 -17.49 -14.59
CA PRO A 225 30.44 -16.80 -15.28
C PRO A 225 31.49 -16.21 -14.33
N GLU A 226 31.08 -15.89 -13.12
CA GLU A 226 31.94 -15.50 -12.00
C GLU A 226 31.31 -16.00 -10.69
N THR A 227 32.09 -16.07 -9.61
CA THR A 227 31.55 -16.34 -8.27
C THR A 227 30.62 -15.19 -7.86
N PRO A 228 29.31 -15.46 -7.65
CA PRO A 228 28.38 -14.43 -7.21
C PRO A 228 28.78 -13.92 -5.82
N THR A 229 28.72 -12.61 -5.62
CA THR A 229 28.92 -12.02 -4.28
C THR A 229 27.76 -12.43 -3.37
N TYR A 230 26.57 -12.55 -3.96
CA TYR A 230 25.40 -13.17 -3.33
C TYR A 230 24.62 -14.01 -4.34
N VAL A 231 24.02 -15.08 -3.85
CA VAL A 231 23.12 -15.95 -4.62
C VAL A 231 22.22 -16.73 -3.68
N ARG A 232 20.97 -16.94 -4.11
CA ARG A 232 20.07 -17.94 -3.53
C ARG A 232 19.92 -19.10 -4.52
N VAL A 233 20.13 -20.32 -4.04
CA VAL A 233 19.95 -21.55 -4.83
C VAL A 233 18.68 -22.22 -4.36
N ASP A 234 17.65 -22.18 -5.20
CA ASP A 234 16.33 -22.76 -4.92
C ASP A 234 16.26 -24.18 -5.47
N MET A 235 15.81 -25.12 -4.64
CA MET A 235 15.88 -26.56 -4.91
C MET A 235 14.59 -27.27 -4.55
N ILE A 236 14.35 -28.39 -5.22
CA ILE A 236 13.25 -29.30 -4.92
C ILE A 236 13.69 -30.75 -5.07
N ARG A 237 13.11 -31.63 -4.24
CA ARG A 237 13.29 -33.06 -4.40
C ARG A 237 12.44 -33.58 -5.55
N ASN A 238 13.07 -34.13 -6.58
CA ASN A 238 12.36 -34.81 -7.65
C ASN A 238 11.72 -36.09 -7.11
N HIS A 239 10.40 -36.18 -7.16
CA HIS A 239 9.64 -37.29 -6.59
C HIS A 239 9.85 -38.62 -7.33
N LEU A 240 10.32 -38.59 -8.58
CA LEU A 240 10.59 -39.79 -9.38
C LEU A 240 11.99 -40.35 -9.11
N THR A 241 13.00 -39.48 -8.96
CA THR A 241 14.39 -39.91 -8.79
C THR A 241 14.87 -39.90 -7.34
N GLY A 242 14.15 -39.22 -6.45
CA GLY A 242 14.50 -38.99 -5.05
C GLY A 242 15.63 -37.98 -4.83
N ARG A 243 16.28 -37.48 -5.91
CA ARG A 243 17.41 -36.53 -5.84
C ARG A 243 16.93 -35.08 -5.80
N LEU A 244 17.71 -34.22 -5.17
CA LEU A 244 17.52 -32.77 -5.29
C LEU A 244 17.84 -32.29 -6.70
N CYS A 245 17.03 -31.37 -7.18
CA CYS A 245 17.15 -30.67 -8.45
C CYS A 245 17.12 -29.16 -8.19
N VAL A 246 17.92 -28.40 -8.93
CA VAL A 246 17.84 -26.94 -8.95
C VAL A 246 16.55 -26.51 -9.65
N ILE A 247 15.79 -25.64 -8.99
CA ILE A 247 14.66 -24.93 -9.59
C ILE A 247 15.20 -23.68 -10.26
N GLU A 248 15.82 -22.80 -9.49
CA GLU A 248 16.29 -21.48 -9.91
C GLU A 248 17.60 -21.14 -9.17
N LEU A 249 18.47 -20.43 -9.86
CA LEU A 249 19.65 -19.78 -9.29
C LEU A 249 19.38 -18.28 -9.31
N GLU A 250 19.20 -17.66 -8.16
CA GLU A 250 18.69 -16.30 -8.04
C GLU A 250 19.85 -15.37 -7.68
N VAL A 251 20.42 -14.70 -8.69
CA VAL A 251 21.52 -13.72 -8.49
C VAL A 251 21.04 -12.28 -8.70
N ILE A 252 19.77 -12.09 -9.03
CA ILE A 252 19.10 -10.78 -9.28
C ILE A 252 18.10 -10.47 -8.16
N GLU A 253 17.39 -11.48 -7.67
CA GLU A 253 16.19 -11.35 -6.86
C GLU A 253 16.50 -10.84 -5.45
N PRO A 254 15.67 -9.92 -4.91
CA PRO A 254 16.02 -9.17 -3.70
C PRO A 254 15.86 -9.94 -2.39
N ASP A 255 15.09 -11.04 -2.38
CA ASP A 255 14.79 -11.77 -1.15
C ASP A 255 15.91 -12.75 -0.77
N LEU A 256 16.91 -12.18 -0.11
CA LEU A 256 18.02 -12.91 0.51
C LEU A 256 17.73 -13.38 1.93
N TYR A 257 16.45 -13.37 2.37
CA TYR A 257 16.00 -13.98 3.63
C TYR A 257 16.84 -13.66 4.88
N LEU A 258 17.51 -12.49 4.91
CA LEU A 258 18.52 -12.15 5.94
C LEU A 258 17.97 -12.16 7.37
N LYS A 259 16.65 -12.00 7.54
CA LYS A 259 15.92 -12.14 8.81
C LYS A 259 16.06 -13.53 9.45
N TYR A 260 16.38 -14.55 8.65
CA TYR A 260 16.60 -15.94 9.05
C TYR A 260 18.08 -16.30 9.17
N ALA A 261 19.00 -15.38 8.83
CA ALA A 261 20.42 -15.58 9.05
C ALA A 261 20.76 -15.40 10.54
N ALA A 262 21.51 -16.34 11.13
CA ALA A 262 21.88 -16.28 12.54
C ALA A 262 22.71 -15.03 12.91
N ASP A 263 23.39 -14.42 11.94
CA ASP A 263 24.20 -13.22 12.11
C ASP A 263 23.47 -11.92 11.69
N GLY A 264 22.18 -11.99 11.40
CA GLY A 264 21.36 -10.85 10.97
C GLY A 264 21.82 -10.22 9.64
N GLY A 265 22.51 -10.97 8.78
CA GLY A 265 23.00 -10.50 7.49
C GLY A 265 24.41 -9.87 7.52
N MET A 266 25.16 -10.03 8.62
CA MET A 266 26.52 -9.52 8.72
C MET A 266 27.46 -10.10 7.65
N THR A 267 27.31 -11.38 7.32
CA THR A 267 28.12 -12.07 6.30
C THR A 267 27.87 -11.50 4.91
N PHE A 268 26.60 -11.20 4.56
CA PHE A 268 26.26 -10.51 3.31
C PHE A 268 26.98 -9.17 3.20
N ALA A 269 26.94 -8.39 4.28
CA ALA A 269 27.52 -7.06 4.28
C ALA A 269 29.06 -7.09 4.26
N ARG A 270 29.70 -8.14 4.84
CA ARG A 270 31.14 -8.39 4.68
C ARG A 270 31.51 -8.75 3.25
N ALA A 271 30.72 -9.59 2.57
CA ALA A 271 30.96 -9.97 1.17
C ALA A 271 30.95 -8.74 0.24
N ILE A 272 29.98 -7.84 0.42
CA ILE A 272 29.92 -6.55 -0.30
C ILE A 272 31.20 -5.73 -0.10
N LEU A 273 31.64 -5.55 1.15
CA LEU A 273 32.85 -4.77 1.47
C LEU A 273 34.14 -5.44 0.98
N GLN A 274 34.18 -6.77 0.93
CA GLN A 274 35.32 -7.51 0.42
C GLN A 274 35.46 -7.36 -1.10
N LYS A 275 34.35 -7.44 -1.83
CA LYS A 275 34.29 -7.17 -3.27
C LYS A 275 34.78 -5.74 -3.59
N GLU A 276 34.41 -4.76 -2.76
CA GLU A 276 34.94 -3.38 -2.82
C GLU A 276 36.48 -3.37 -2.74
N LYS A 277 37.06 -3.96 -1.68
CA LYS A 277 38.51 -3.92 -1.45
C LYS A 277 39.27 -4.58 -2.59
N MET A 278 38.79 -5.72 -3.09
CA MET A 278 39.44 -6.45 -4.17
C MET A 278 39.40 -5.67 -5.49
N THR A 279 38.27 -5.06 -5.80
CA THR A 279 38.08 -4.31 -7.06
C THR A 279 38.91 -3.02 -7.07
N LEU A 280 38.98 -2.30 -5.95
CA LEU A 280 39.85 -1.13 -5.81
C LEU A 280 41.33 -1.49 -5.92
N LEU A 281 41.77 -2.61 -5.34
CA LEU A 281 43.15 -3.09 -5.46
C LEU A 281 43.53 -3.45 -6.91
N LEU A 282 42.61 -4.06 -7.66
CA LEU A 282 42.79 -4.37 -9.08
C LEU A 282 42.84 -3.10 -9.96
N GLN A 283 41.96 -2.12 -9.71
CA GLN A 283 41.98 -0.82 -10.40
C GLN A 283 43.27 -0.02 -10.09
N HIS A 284 43.77 -0.08 -8.85
CA HIS A 284 45.06 0.51 -8.48
C HIS A 284 46.27 -0.20 -9.10
N ARG A 285 46.24 -1.53 -9.27
CA ARG A 285 47.29 -2.28 -9.99
C ARG A 285 47.29 -1.94 -11.49
N HIS A 286 46.13 -1.82 -12.12
CA HIS A 286 46.01 -1.43 -13.53
C HIS A 286 46.47 0.02 -13.76
N ARG A 287 46.07 0.95 -12.88
CA ARG A 287 46.57 2.34 -12.91
C ARG A 287 48.06 2.41 -12.66
N ARG A 288 48.65 1.58 -11.78
CA ARG A 288 50.11 1.50 -11.57
C ARG A 288 50.86 0.92 -12.78
N HIS A 289 50.32 -0.05 -13.51
CA HIS A 289 50.96 -0.54 -14.75
C HIS A 289 50.92 0.50 -15.88
N LEU A 290 49.80 1.21 -16.05
CA LEU A 290 49.70 2.36 -16.96
C LEU A 290 50.56 3.55 -16.51
N PHE A 291 50.66 3.79 -15.20
CA PHE A 291 51.59 4.78 -14.65
C PHE A 291 53.03 4.35 -14.88
N ILE A 292 53.45 3.10 -14.67
CA ILE A 292 54.84 2.67 -14.89
C ILE A 292 55.24 2.80 -16.37
N ILE A 293 54.33 2.51 -17.31
CA ILE A 293 54.56 2.70 -18.75
C ILE A 293 54.62 4.21 -19.11
N SER A 294 53.79 5.05 -18.48
CA SER A 294 53.79 6.50 -18.73
C SER A 294 54.86 7.27 -17.93
N PHE A 295 55.32 6.75 -16.80
CA PHE A 295 56.30 7.33 -15.87
C PHE A 295 57.74 7.05 -16.35
N LEU A 296 57.96 5.99 -17.13
CA LEU A 296 59.21 5.77 -17.88
C LEU A 296 59.40 6.77 -19.05
N VAL A 297 58.36 7.50 -19.47
CA VAL A 297 58.41 8.51 -20.54
C VAL A 297 58.50 9.94 -20.00
N SER A 298 58.27 10.18 -18.70
CA SER A 298 58.18 11.54 -18.14
C SER A 298 59.08 11.84 -16.94
N ILE A 299 60.00 10.95 -16.55
CA ILE A 299 61.13 11.33 -15.67
C ILE A 299 62.28 11.89 -16.52
N CYS A 300 62.02 13.06 -17.07
CA CYS A 300 63.02 14.04 -17.46
C CYS A 300 62.37 15.41 -17.24
N SER A 301 62.12 15.78 -15.98
CA SER A 301 62.18 17.15 -15.47
C SER A 301 61.56 17.30 -14.07
N ILE A 302 62.45 17.58 -13.12
CA ILE A 302 62.32 18.59 -12.07
C ILE A 302 61.56 18.20 -10.78
N THR A 303 62.43 17.91 -9.81
CA THR A 303 62.35 18.07 -8.36
C THR A 303 61.99 19.46 -7.84
N ALA A 304 61.42 19.46 -6.62
CA ALA A 304 61.57 20.43 -5.51
C ALA A 304 60.44 21.46 -5.25
N CYS A 305 59.76 21.26 -4.10
CA CYS A 305 59.29 22.23 -3.08
C CYS A 305 58.10 21.61 -2.31
N ILE A 306 58.33 20.82 -1.26
CA ILE A 306 58.34 21.21 0.18
C ILE A 306 57.00 21.86 0.60
N ARG A 307 56.08 21.16 1.30
CA ARG A 307 55.97 20.83 2.75
C ARG A 307 55.98 22.04 3.71
N LEU A 308 55.03 22.00 4.67
CA LEU A 308 54.73 22.86 5.83
C LEU A 308 53.47 23.71 5.57
N TRP A 309 52.41 23.73 6.39
CA TRP A 309 52.36 23.77 7.86
C TRP A 309 50.94 23.42 8.37
N LEU A 310 50.85 22.98 9.64
CA LEU A 310 49.67 22.46 10.36
C LEU A 310 48.86 23.54 11.12
N TYR A 311 47.67 23.15 11.62
CA TYR A 311 47.03 23.42 12.94
C TYR A 311 45.70 24.22 13.06
N GLN A 312 44.75 23.58 13.81
CA GLN A 312 43.65 24.09 14.70
C GLN A 312 42.47 24.92 14.10
N ASP A 313 41.19 24.89 14.54
CA ASP A 313 40.41 24.49 15.73
C ASP A 313 39.01 23.96 15.25
N ILE A 314 38.08 23.32 15.98
CA ILE A 314 37.35 23.72 17.20
C ILE A 314 36.64 22.49 17.79
N SER A 315 36.79 22.32 19.11
CA SER A 315 35.94 21.55 20.00
C SER A 315 34.65 22.31 20.33
N LEU A 316 33.48 21.70 20.13
CA LEU A 316 32.25 22.01 20.86
C LEU A 316 31.27 20.81 20.74
N ILE A 317 30.66 20.46 21.87
CA ILE A 317 29.60 19.46 22.10
C ILE A 317 30.09 18.04 22.43
N GLN A 318 30.63 17.91 23.65
CA GLN A 318 30.31 16.79 24.54
C GLN A 318 29.25 17.27 25.54
N ASN A 319 28.05 16.71 25.46
CA ASN A 319 27.16 16.36 26.57
C ASN A 319 25.81 15.92 26.01
N ASP A 320 25.67 14.61 25.82
CA ASP A 320 24.48 13.82 26.22
C ASP A 320 24.79 12.35 25.92
N ILE A 321 25.54 11.74 26.84
CA ILE A 321 25.61 10.29 27.00
C ILE A 321 24.60 9.97 28.10
N TYR A 322 23.74 8.98 27.81
CA TYR A 322 22.57 8.48 28.57
C TYR A 322 21.19 9.04 28.15
N SER A 323 20.72 8.61 26.98
CA SER A 323 19.30 8.35 26.69
C SER A 323 19.21 7.18 25.69
N THR A 324 18.52 6.11 26.09
CA THR A 324 18.52 4.79 25.44
C THR A 324 17.42 4.59 24.38
N THR A 325 17.09 5.60 23.57
CA THR A 325 16.17 5.43 22.43
C THR A 325 16.51 6.39 21.27
N ASN A 326 17.37 5.98 20.33
CA ASN A 326 17.52 6.71 19.06
C ASN A 326 16.51 6.16 18.04
N PHE A 327 15.37 6.85 17.88
CA PHE A 327 14.39 6.51 16.83
C PHE A 327 14.96 6.83 15.43
N PRO A 328 14.75 5.96 14.43
CA PRO A 328 15.30 6.16 13.09
C PRO A 328 14.59 7.29 12.32
N GLN A 329 15.29 7.99 11.45
CA GLN A 329 14.65 8.91 10.51
C GLN A 329 13.95 8.11 9.40
N VAL A 330 12.61 8.12 9.40
CA VAL A 330 11.80 7.35 8.43
C VAL A 330 10.95 8.23 7.50
N ARG A 331 10.88 9.54 7.74
CA ARG A 331 10.36 10.49 6.74
C ARG A 331 11.28 10.55 5.53
N ARG A 332 10.71 10.83 4.36
CA ARG A 332 11.48 11.13 3.15
C ARG A 332 12.48 12.25 3.38
N ASN A 333 13.63 12.15 2.71
CA ASN A 333 14.60 13.23 2.70
C ASN A 333 13.95 14.51 2.19
N ILE A 334 14.41 15.66 2.68
CA ILE A 334 13.77 16.95 2.37
C ILE A 334 13.66 17.22 0.86
N THR A 335 14.60 16.72 0.06
CA THR A 335 14.63 16.85 -1.40
C THR A 335 13.67 15.91 -2.14
N GLU A 336 13.14 14.89 -1.47
CA GLU A 336 12.24 13.87 -2.02
C GLU A 336 10.78 14.05 -1.56
N ARG A 337 10.54 15.03 -0.67
CA ARG A 337 9.21 15.39 -0.19
C ARG A 337 8.45 16.09 -1.31
N ARG A 338 7.23 15.62 -1.59
CA ARG A 338 6.43 16.16 -2.69
C ARG A 338 5.95 17.59 -2.45
N PHE A 339 5.71 17.95 -1.18
CA PHE A 339 5.36 19.31 -0.78
C PHE A 339 5.88 19.62 0.62
N ILE A 340 6.32 20.85 0.84
CA ILE A 340 6.80 21.33 2.15
C ILE A 340 5.98 22.54 2.56
N SER A 341 5.29 22.42 3.70
CA SER A 341 4.64 23.55 4.38
C SER A 341 5.46 23.98 5.59
N LEU A 342 5.79 25.28 5.66
CA LEU A 342 6.54 25.83 6.79
C LEU A 342 5.71 25.82 8.08
N ALA A 343 4.39 26.01 7.98
CA ALA A 343 3.50 25.92 9.14
C ALA A 343 3.46 24.50 9.70
N VAL A 344 3.41 23.48 8.84
CA VAL A 344 3.46 22.07 9.25
C VAL A 344 4.79 21.72 9.91
N GLU A 345 5.93 22.09 9.31
CA GLU A 345 7.24 21.83 9.92
C GLU A 345 7.40 22.56 11.26
N SER A 346 6.88 23.79 11.37
CA SER A 346 6.89 24.56 12.63
C SER A 346 6.09 23.86 13.72
N LEU A 347 4.89 23.36 13.39
CA LEU A 347 4.06 22.61 14.32
C LEU A 347 4.74 21.31 14.77
N ILE A 348 5.39 20.59 13.86
CA ILE A 348 6.14 19.37 14.18
C ILE A 348 7.25 19.67 15.18
N GLN A 349 8.04 20.73 14.95
CA GLN A 349 9.09 21.14 15.88
C GLN A 349 8.54 21.57 17.24
N GLU A 350 7.41 22.27 17.25
CA GLU A 350 6.72 22.66 18.49
C GLU A 350 6.32 21.42 19.30
N ILE A 351 5.60 20.48 18.69
CA ILE A 351 5.09 19.28 19.35
C ILE A 351 6.25 18.40 19.84
N LYS A 352 7.27 18.17 19.01
CA LYS A 352 8.46 17.37 19.38
C LYS A 352 9.20 17.92 20.59
N ARG A 353 9.31 19.24 20.71
CA ARG A 353 9.98 19.89 21.84
C ARG A 353 9.16 19.78 23.12
N ASN A 354 7.84 19.74 23.00
CA ASN A 354 6.93 19.87 24.13
C ASN A 354 6.36 18.55 24.65
N ILE A 355 6.37 17.46 23.89
CA ILE A 355 5.97 16.12 24.36
C ILE A 355 7.17 15.40 25.00
N ARG A 356 6.95 14.81 26.18
CA ARG A 356 7.97 14.03 26.92
C ARG A 356 8.19 12.64 26.32
N ASN A 357 7.11 11.95 25.95
CA ASN A 357 7.21 10.65 25.28
C ASN A 357 7.85 10.82 23.89
N LYS A 358 9.10 10.36 23.77
CA LYS A 358 9.92 10.52 22.56
C LYS A 358 9.44 9.65 21.40
N GLU A 359 8.81 8.53 21.66
CA GLU A 359 8.24 7.65 20.64
C GLU A 359 6.99 8.25 20.00
N LEU A 360 6.06 8.77 20.80
CA LEU A 360 4.88 9.48 20.29
C LEU A 360 5.27 10.75 19.52
N ALA A 361 6.28 11.48 20.00
CA ALA A 361 6.82 12.63 19.28
C ALA A 361 7.42 12.23 17.91
N TRP A 362 8.12 11.09 17.85
CA TRP A 362 8.66 10.53 16.62
C TRP A 362 7.57 10.03 15.67
N LEU A 363 6.58 9.28 16.17
CA LEU A 363 5.42 8.85 15.39
C LEU A 363 4.65 10.05 14.84
N PHE A 364 4.44 11.10 15.64
CA PHE A 364 3.79 12.32 15.18
C PHE A 364 4.57 12.98 14.04
N GLU A 365 5.90 13.10 14.19
CA GLU A 365 6.77 13.65 13.14
C GLU A 365 6.67 12.86 11.84
N ASN A 366 6.57 11.54 11.90
CA ASN A 366 6.47 10.70 10.71
C ASN A 366 5.08 10.75 10.08
N CYS A 367 4.03 10.60 10.89
CA CYS A 367 2.66 10.44 10.43
C CYS A 367 2.02 11.75 9.99
N PHE A 368 2.13 12.82 10.79
CA PHE A 368 1.40 14.06 10.53
C PHE A 368 1.71 14.68 9.16
N PRO A 369 2.96 14.75 8.67
CA PRO A 369 3.26 15.29 7.34
C PRO A 369 3.25 14.24 6.22
N ASN A 370 2.89 12.97 6.49
CA ASN A 370 3.08 11.88 5.51
C ASN A 370 2.36 12.13 4.17
N THR A 371 1.15 12.68 4.18
CA THR A 371 0.44 13.11 2.98
C THR A 371 1.25 14.12 2.16
N LEU A 372 1.73 15.20 2.79
CA LEU A 372 2.51 16.23 2.09
C LEU A 372 3.86 15.70 1.58
N ASP A 373 4.50 14.84 2.37
CA ASP A 373 5.80 14.27 2.03
C ASP A 373 5.69 13.30 0.83
N THR A 374 4.57 12.58 0.69
CA THR A 374 4.54 11.36 -0.14
C THR A 374 3.41 11.27 -1.17
N THR A 375 2.25 11.87 -0.95
CA THR A 375 1.04 11.59 -1.77
C THR A 375 0.57 12.74 -2.65
N VAL A 376 0.93 13.98 -2.34
CA VAL A 376 0.45 15.15 -3.08
C VAL A 376 1.24 15.42 -4.36
N GLU A 377 0.57 15.76 -5.44
CA GLU A 377 1.17 16.39 -6.62
C GLU A 377 0.50 17.72 -6.86
N PHE A 378 1.20 18.80 -6.54
CA PHE A 378 0.70 20.16 -6.62
C PHE A 378 1.26 20.87 -7.85
N ASP A 379 0.36 21.34 -8.71
CA ASP A 379 0.67 22.12 -9.90
C ASP A 379 -0.13 23.42 -9.91
N ILE A 380 0.44 24.49 -10.48
CA ILE A 380 -0.30 25.71 -10.84
C ILE A 380 -0.52 25.69 -12.34
N LYS A 381 -1.77 25.49 -12.77
CA LYS A 381 -2.15 25.44 -14.19
C LYS A 381 -2.48 26.84 -14.73
N GLY A 382 -2.07 27.07 -15.98
CA GLY A 382 -2.36 28.28 -16.74
C GLY A 382 -1.62 29.52 -16.21
N ALA A 383 -0.54 29.91 -16.89
CA ALA A 383 0.30 31.06 -16.51
C ALA A 383 -0.46 32.41 -16.43
N ALA A 384 -1.67 32.49 -16.99
CA ALA A 384 -2.52 33.68 -16.98
C ALA A 384 -3.61 33.67 -15.88
N GLN A 385 -3.95 32.51 -15.30
CA GLN A 385 -5.09 32.35 -14.37
C GLN A 385 -4.70 31.79 -13.00
N ASN A 386 -3.48 31.24 -12.87
CA ASN A 386 -2.92 30.80 -11.57
C ASN A 386 -3.80 29.77 -10.83
N HIS A 387 -4.44 28.85 -11.57
CA HIS A 387 -5.37 27.86 -11.01
C HIS A 387 -4.59 26.73 -10.31
N PRO A 388 -4.77 26.51 -9.00
CA PRO A 388 -4.15 25.40 -8.31
C PRO A 388 -4.82 24.08 -8.69
N ASP A 389 -4.03 23.03 -8.81
CA ASP A 389 -4.50 21.65 -9.02
C ASP A 389 -3.65 20.72 -8.16
N THR A 390 -4.29 20.01 -7.25
CA THR A 390 -3.61 19.08 -6.36
C THR A 390 -4.24 17.71 -6.49
N TYR A 391 -3.44 16.75 -6.96
CA TYR A 391 -3.81 15.34 -6.99
C TYR A 391 -3.21 14.64 -5.77
N VAL A 392 -4.01 13.84 -5.05
CA VAL A 392 -3.61 13.21 -3.79
C VAL A 392 -3.88 11.72 -3.85
N ILE A 393 -2.84 10.91 -3.94
CA ILE A 393 -2.98 9.44 -3.91
C ILE A 393 -3.23 8.92 -2.49
N THR A 394 -3.71 7.68 -2.33
CA THR A 394 -3.96 7.10 -1.00
C THR A 394 -2.67 6.70 -0.26
N GLY A 395 -1.61 6.43 -1.02
CA GLY A 395 -0.35 5.90 -0.55
C GLY A 395 0.17 4.87 -1.55
N ASP A 396 0.22 3.62 -1.12
CA ASP A 396 0.61 2.46 -1.96
C ASP A 396 -0.30 2.21 -3.19
N ILE A 397 -1.49 2.81 -3.26
CA ILE A 397 -2.37 2.77 -4.43
C ILE A 397 -2.31 4.11 -5.17
N ASP A 398 -1.88 4.07 -6.45
CA ASP A 398 -1.74 5.23 -7.35
C ASP A 398 -3.10 5.69 -7.94
N ALA A 399 -4.02 6.04 -7.05
CA ALA A 399 -5.29 6.68 -7.39
C ALA A 399 -5.78 7.58 -6.24
N MET A 400 -6.59 8.58 -6.60
CA MET A 400 -7.18 9.52 -5.66
C MET A 400 -8.61 9.12 -5.33
N TRP A 401 -8.82 8.65 -4.10
CA TRP A 401 -10.16 8.48 -3.53
C TRP A 401 -10.69 9.82 -3.04
N LEU A 402 -11.96 10.11 -3.31
CA LEU A 402 -12.61 11.33 -2.79
C LEU A 402 -12.61 11.35 -1.25
N ARG A 403 -12.85 10.20 -0.62
CA ARG A 403 -12.73 9.99 0.83
C ARG A 403 -11.33 10.26 1.34
N ASP A 404 -10.34 9.49 0.88
CA ASP A 404 -8.97 9.54 1.37
C ASP A 404 -8.35 10.91 1.18
N SER A 405 -8.51 11.54 0.01
CA SER A 405 -7.90 12.84 -0.24
C SER A 405 -8.49 13.93 0.67
N SER A 406 -9.80 13.87 0.96
CA SER A 406 -10.41 14.78 1.92
C SER A 406 -9.91 14.54 3.34
N ALA A 407 -9.87 13.29 3.78
CA ALA A 407 -9.47 12.94 5.14
C ALA A 407 -7.96 13.17 5.39
N GLN A 408 -7.12 12.92 4.38
CA GLN A 408 -5.68 13.19 4.43
C GLN A 408 -5.35 14.66 4.63
N ILE A 409 -6.14 15.54 4.01
CA ILE A 409 -5.89 16.99 3.97
C ILE A 409 -6.54 17.74 5.14
N HIS A 410 -7.65 17.21 5.67
CA HIS A 410 -8.45 17.86 6.73
C HIS A 410 -7.61 18.38 7.92
N PRO A 411 -6.62 17.63 8.46
CA PRO A 411 -5.84 18.10 9.61
C PRO A 411 -4.95 19.32 9.31
N TYR A 412 -4.72 19.67 8.05
CA TYR A 412 -3.88 20.81 7.69
C TYR A 412 -4.66 22.12 7.55
N LEU A 413 -5.99 22.07 7.49
CA LEU A 413 -6.82 23.27 7.26
C LEU A 413 -6.54 24.40 8.26
N PRO A 414 -6.40 24.16 9.59
CA PRO A 414 -6.15 25.25 10.53
C PRO A 414 -4.79 25.93 10.39
N LEU A 415 -3.87 25.34 9.60
CA LEU A 415 -2.53 25.87 9.34
C LEU A 415 -2.48 26.77 8.09
N MET A 416 -3.52 26.77 7.25
CA MET A 416 -3.57 27.58 6.02
C MET A 416 -3.39 29.08 6.28
N LYS A 417 -3.89 29.58 7.40
CA LYS A 417 -3.76 31.00 7.79
C LYS A 417 -2.31 31.45 8.01
N TYR A 418 -1.40 30.49 8.22
CA TYR A 418 0.03 30.75 8.41
C TYR A 418 0.87 30.40 7.17
N ASP A 419 0.28 29.74 6.17
CA ASP A 419 1.00 29.26 4.99
C ASP A 419 0.14 29.35 3.73
N LYS A 420 0.39 30.40 2.93
CA LYS A 420 -0.33 30.65 1.67
C LYS A 420 -0.14 29.50 0.67
N LYS A 421 1.03 28.84 0.63
CA LYS A 421 1.25 27.72 -0.30
C LYS A 421 0.40 26.53 0.10
N LEU A 422 0.29 26.26 1.41
CA LEU A 422 -0.58 25.22 1.93
C LEU A 422 -2.06 25.52 1.59
N ARG A 423 -2.50 26.78 1.73
CA ARG A 423 -3.84 27.19 1.28
C ARG A 423 -4.06 26.88 -0.20
N GLN A 424 -3.13 27.27 -1.07
CA GLN A 424 -3.24 26.99 -2.52
C GLN A 424 -3.24 25.49 -2.83
N LEU A 425 -2.47 24.69 -2.11
CA LEU A 425 -2.51 23.22 -2.25
C LEU A 425 -3.92 22.70 -1.94
N ILE A 426 -4.55 23.17 -0.87
CA ILE A 426 -5.89 22.71 -0.46
C ILE A 426 -6.97 23.20 -1.42
N GLU A 427 -6.89 24.44 -1.88
CA GLU A 427 -7.74 24.96 -2.97
C GLU A 427 -7.61 24.07 -4.21
N GLY A 428 -6.39 23.63 -4.56
CA GLY A 428 -6.15 22.70 -5.66
C GLY A 428 -6.75 21.31 -5.45
N VAL A 429 -6.85 20.82 -4.22
CA VAL A 429 -7.53 19.54 -3.91
C VAL A 429 -9.04 19.69 -4.17
N LEU A 430 -9.65 20.78 -3.70
CA LEU A 430 -11.08 21.04 -3.92
C LEU A 430 -11.40 21.07 -5.42
N LEU A 431 -10.62 21.82 -6.20
CA LEU A 431 -10.82 21.92 -7.65
C LEU A 431 -10.60 20.59 -8.37
N ARG A 432 -9.62 19.79 -7.93
CA ARG A 432 -9.43 18.43 -8.45
C ARG A 432 -10.64 17.54 -8.13
N GLN A 433 -11.16 17.59 -6.90
CA GLN A 433 -12.36 16.83 -6.53
C GLN A 433 -13.59 17.26 -7.32
N PHE A 434 -13.72 18.54 -7.69
CA PHE A 434 -14.79 19.02 -8.58
C PHE A 434 -14.68 18.38 -9.96
N ILE A 435 -13.47 18.29 -10.52
CA ILE A 435 -13.21 17.61 -11.80
C ILE A 435 -13.59 16.12 -11.70
N CYS A 436 -13.22 15.46 -10.61
CA CYS A 436 -13.54 14.05 -10.36
C CYS A 436 -15.06 13.79 -10.32
N ILE A 437 -15.81 14.54 -9.51
CA ILE A 437 -17.27 14.41 -9.41
C ILE A 437 -17.96 14.75 -10.73
N GLN A 438 -17.49 15.79 -11.43
CA GLN A 438 -18.05 16.16 -12.73
C GLN A 438 -17.75 15.13 -13.83
N ARG A 439 -16.69 14.34 -13.67
CA ARG A 439 -16.37 13.21 -14.56
C ARG A 439 -17.32 12.05 -14.29
N ASP A 440 -17.44 11.63 -13.03
CA ASP A 440 -18.35 10.59 -12.61
C ASP A 440 -18.68 10.69 -11.11
N PRO A 441 -19.91 11.02 -10.72
CA PRO A 441 -20.28 11.17 -9.32
C PRO A 441 -20.51 9.84 -8.60
N TYR A 442 -20.55 8.73 -9.34
CA TYR A 442 -20.67 7.38 -8.78
C TYR A 442 -19.33 6.72 -8.52
N ALA A 443 -18.23 7.33 -8.95
CA ALA A 443 -16.88 6.80 -8.73
C ALA A 443 -16.34 7.21 -7.37
N ASN A 444 -15.73 6.24 -6.68
CA ASN A 444 -14.96 6.46 -5.46
C ASN A 444 -13.54 6.97 -5.76
N ALA A 445 -12.92 6.50 -6.86
CA ALA A 445 -11.50 6.71 -7.15
C ALA A 445 -11.20 7.20 -8.57
N HIS A 446 -10.21 8.09 -8.71
CA HIS A 446 -9.84 8.74 -9.97
C HIS A 446 -8.34 8.79 -10.21
N TYR A 447 -7.94 8.83 -11.48
CA TYR A 447 -6.56 9.10 -11.89
C TYR A 447 -6.29 10.60 -12.07
N LYS A 448 -5.00 10.99 -12.01
CA LYS A 448 -4.57 12.36 -12.37
C LYS A 448 -4.82 12.66 -13.84
N ASP A 449 -4.46 11.70 -14.70
CA ASP A 449 -4.71 11.74 -16.14
C ASP A 449 -6.17 11.35 -16.42
N LEU A 450 -6.92 12.31 -16.97
CA LEU A 450 -8.34 12.17 -17.28
C LEU A 450 -8.61 11.29 -18.51
N HIS A 451 -7.58 10.86 -19.22
CA HIS A 451 -7.66 9.95 -20.37
C HIS A 451 -7.16 8.55 -20.05
N ARG A 452 -6.62 8.32 -18.84
CA ARG A 452 -6.12 7.00 -18.45
C ARG A 452 -7.27 6.01 -18.35
N ILE A 453 -7.11 4.86 -19.00
CA ILE A 453 -8.05 3.75 -18.94
C ILE A 453 -7.70 2.90 -17.71
N SER A 454 -8.70 2.61 -16.88
CA SER A 454 -8.51 1.74 -15.72
C SER A 454 -8.37 0.27 -16.10
N GLU A 455 -7.53 -0.44 -15.36
CA GLU A 455 -7.49 -1.91 -15.40
C GLU A 455 -8.84 -2.54 -14.98
N TRP A 456 -9.60 -1.86 -14.12
CA TRP A 456 -10.92 -2.31 -13.69
C TRP A 456 -11.97 -2.28 -14.81
N LYS A 457 -11.72 -1.54 -15.91
CA LYS A 457 -12.63 -1.49 -17.07
C LYS A 457 -12.90 -2.87 -17.69
N TYR A 458 -11.98 -3.82 -17.51
CA TYR A 458 -12.09 -5.17 -18.07
C TYR A 458 -12.60 -6.20 -17.05
N LYS A 459 -12.77 -5.81 -15.79
CA LYS A 459 -13.21 -6.69 -14.68
C LYS A 459 -14.55 -6.27 -14.10
N ASP A 460 -14.90 -4.99 -14.22
CA ASP A 460 -16.12 -4.40 -13.68
C ASP A 460 -17.13 -4.20 -14.80
N GLU A 461 -18.27 -4.85 -14.67
CA GLU A 461 -19.44 -4.62 -15.52
C GLU A 461 -20.19 -3.39 -15.01
N THR A 462 -19.71 -2.22 -15.42
CA THR A 462 -20.30 -0.91 -15.13
C THR A 462 -19.92 0.09 -16.22
N GLU A 463 -20.54 1.27 -16.24
CA GLU A 463 -20.19 2.37 -17.17
C GLU A 463 -18.86 3.03 -16.78
N MET A 464 -17.74 2.33 -16.99
CA MET A 464 -16.41 2.80 -16.64
C MET A 464 -15.93 3.89 -17.61
N ARG A 465 -15.69 5.10 -17.10
CA ARG A 465 -15.21 6.25 -17.89
C ARG A 465 -13.68 6.40 -17.79
N ASP A 466 -13.06 6.92 -18.84
CA ASP A 466 -11.64 7.25 -18.80
C ASP A 466 -11.37 8.31 -17.71
N GLY A 467 -10.22 8.19 -17.03
CA GLY A 467 -9.86 9.00 -15.87
C GLY A 467 -10.48 8.54 -14.54
N VAL A 468 -11.44 7.62 -14.55
CA VAL A 468 -11.92 6.93 -13.35
C VAL A 468 -10.96 5.76 -13.08
N HIS A 469 -10.50 5.62 -11.83
CA HIS A 469 -9.73 4.46 -11.39
C HIS A 469 -10.70 3.34 -11.04
N GLU A 470 -11.52 3.50 -10.01
CA GLU A 470 -12.53 2.53 -9.61
C GLU A 470 -13.90 3.23 -9.49
N ARG A 471 -14.97 2.50 -9.79
CA ARG A 471 -16.33 3.05 -9.90
C ARG A 471 -17.29 2.39 -8.92
N LYS A 472 -16.91 2.29 -7.65
CA LYS A 472 -17.77 1.79 -6.57
C LYS A 472 -18.58 2.93 -5.97
N TRP A 473 -19.91 2.81 -6.03
CA TRP A 473 -20.81 3.85 -5.51
C TRP A 473 -20.89 3.83 -3.98
N GLU A 474 -20.24 4.83 -3.40
CA GLU A 474 -20.11 5.07 -1.96
C GLU A 474 -20.67 6.45 -1.62
N LEU A 475 -21.73 6.49 -0.79
CA LEU A 475 -22.36 7.76 -0.41
C LEU A 475 -21.37 8.72 0.28
N ASP A 476 -20.45 8.19 1.06
CA ASP A 476 -19.48 9.00 1.80
C ASP A 476 -18.47 9.71 0.89
N SER A 477 -18.20 9.20 -0.32
CA SER A 477 -17.32 9.84 -1.30
C SER A 477 -17.77 11.29 -1.57
N LEU A 478 -19.07 11.52 -1.74
CA LEU A 478 -19.61 12.88 -1.92
C LEU A 478 -19.65 13.66 -0.60
N CYS A 479 -19.92 12.99 0.53
CA CYS A 479 -20.01 13.62 1.84
C CYS A 479 -18.66 14.18 2.31
N TYR A 480 -17.56 13.49 2.03
CA TYR A 480 -16.20 13.93 2.34
C TYR A 480 -15.79 15.18 1.58
N VAL A 481 -16.23 15.34 0.33
CA VAL A 481 -15.99 16.56 -0.45
C VAL A 481 -16.79 17.73 0.14
N LEU A 482 -18.07 17.53 0.46
CA LEU A 482 -18.89 18.54 1.12
C LEU A 482 -18.33 18.98 2.48
N ARG A 483 -17.83 18.03 3.27
CA ARG A 483 -17.14 18.32 4.55
C ARG A 483 -15.90 19.17 4.32
N LEU A 484 -15.05 18.82 3.35
CA LEU A 484 -13.82 19.56 3.07
C LEU A 484 -14.11 20.98 2.56
N ILE A 485 -15.08 21.13 1.65
CA ILE A 485 -15.58 22.43 1.16
C ILE A 485 -15.94 23.34 2.35
N TYR A 486 -16.76 22.83 3.27
CA TYR A 486 -17.24 23.61 4.41
C TYR A 486 -16.11 23.92 5.39
N SER A 487 -15.30 22.93 5.75
CA SER A 487 -14.17 23.13 6.67
C SER A 487 -13.14 24.11 6.11
N TYR A 488 -12.92 24.12 4.80
CA TYR A 488 -12.10 25.14 4.14
C TYR A 488 -12.69 26.55 4.34
N TRP A 489 -13.99 26.73 4.08
CA TRP A 489 -14.68 28.01 4.23
C TRP A 489 -14.60 28.55 5.67
N GLU A 490 -14.81 27.70 6.67
CA GLU A 490 -14.66 28.06 8.09
C GLU A 490 -13.24 28.54 8.40
N GLU A 491 -12.21 27.80 7.95
CA GLU A 491 -10.81 28.09 8.27
C GLU A 491 -10.25 29.32 7.54
N VAL A 492 -10.83 29.69 6.39
CA VAL A 492 -10.57 31.01 5.76
C VAL A 492 -11.43 32.13 6.34
N ASN A 493 -12.02 31.92 7.52
CA ASN A 493 -12.84 32.87 8.26
C ASN A 493 -14.04 33.38 7.43
N HIS A 494 -14.75 32.43 6.80
CA HIS A 494 -15.93 32.65 5.99
C HIS A 494 -15.71 33.48 4.71
N ASP A 495 -14.46 33.68 4.28
CA ASP A 495 -14.12 34.35 3.03
C ASP A 495 -14.72 33.58 1.82
N LEU A 496 -15.44 34.32 0.97
CA LEU A 496 -16.15 33.79 -0.19
C LEU A 496 -15.38 33.91 -1.50
N THR A 497 -14.18 34.52 -1.51
CA THR A 497 -13.40 34.74 -2.74
C THR A 497 -13.22 33.46 -3.56
N PHE A 498 -12.81 32.35 -2.94
CA PHE A 498 -12.66 31.07 -3.63
C PHE A 498 -13.95 30.62 -4.34
N PHE A 499 -15.10 30.73 -3.67
CA PHE A 499 -16.38 30.33 -4.24
C PHE A 499 -16.85 31.27 -5.34
N HIS A 500 -16.49 32.55 -5.28
CA HIS A 500 -16.76 33.49 -6.36
C HIS A 500 -15.86 33.27 -7.58
N ASP A 501 -14.57 33.01 -7.36
CA ASP A 501 -13.59 32.77 -8.42
C ASP A 501 -13.88 31.48 -9.20
N TYR A 502 -14.33 30.42 -8.51
CA TYR A 502 -14.65 29.10 -9.10
C TYR A 502 -16.16 28.79 -9.07
N LYS A 503 -16.98 29.82 -9.24
CA LYS A 503 -18.44 29.75 -9.10
C LYS A 503 -19.07 28.66 -9.97
N GLU A 504 -18.70 28.59 -11.24
CA GLU A 504 -19.38 27.68 -12.18
C GLU A 504 -18.99 26.21 -11.94
N GLU A 505 -17.72 25.95 -11.62
CA GLU A 505 -17.21 24.63 -11.23
C GLU A 505 -17.89 24.16 -9.94
N PHE A 506 -17.96 25.02 -8.93
CA PHE A 506 -18.64 24.72 -7.68
C PHE A 506 -20.13 24.43 -7.91
N LYS A 507 -20.85 25.34 -8.58
CA LYS A 507 -22.30 25.19 -8.85
C LYS A 507 -22.60 23.90 -9.63
N LYS A 508 -21.82 23.59 -10.66
CA LYS A 508 -21.98 22.35 -11.43
C LYS A 508 -21.75 21.11 -10.56
N THR A 509 -20.71 21.11 -9.72
CA THR A 509 -20.41 20.01 -8.81
C THR A 509 -21.55 19.78 -7.82
N ILE A 510 -22.06 20.83 -7.19
CA ILE A 510 -23.19 20.72 -6.24
C ILE A 510 -24.46 20.19 -6.92
N ARG A 511 -24.79 20.65 -8.14
CA ARG A 511 -25.93 20.08 -8.91
C ARG A 511 -25.81 18.58 -9.09
N ILE A 512 -24.63 18.13 -9.50
CA ILE A 512 -24.36 16.71 -9.76
C ILE A 512 -24.48 15.90 -8.47
N ILE A 513 -23.93 16.37 -7.35
CA ILE A 513 -24.06 15.71 -6.04
C ILE A 513 -25.53 15.55 -5.66
N LEU A 514 -26.31 16.64 -5.70
CA LEU A 514 -27.71 16.62 -5.29
C LEU A 514 -28.56 15.73 -6.21
N GLN A 515 -28.30 15.76 -7.52
CA GLN A 515 -28.97 14.89 -8.48
C GLN A 515 -28.66 13.42 -8.20
N THR A 516 -27.39 13.08 -7.93
CA THR A 516 -26.95 11.71 -7.63
C THR A 516 -27.60 11.20 -6.34
N MET A 517 -27.59 11.99 -5.27
CA MET A 517 -28.24 11.63 -4.00
C MET A 517 -29.75 11.42 -4.16
N LYS A 518 -30.45 12.30 -4.90
CA LYS A 518 -31.89 12.15 -5.18
C LYS A 518 -32.21 10.93 -6.02
N GLU A 519 -31.40 10.67 -7.05
CA GLU A 519 -31.56 9.48 -7.88
C GLU A 519 -31.45 8.20 -7.03
N GLN A 520 -30.49 8.19 -6.10
CA GLN A 520 -30.28 7.06 -5.19
C GLN A 520 -31.26 7.01 -4.01
N GLN A 521 -32.19 7.97 -3.85
CA GLN A 521 -33.41 7.75 -3.05
C GLN A 521 -34.35 6.73 -3.71
N ARG A 522 -34.14 6.44 -5.00
CA ARG A 522 -34.81 5.37 -5.77
C ARG A 522 -36.35 5.44 -5.81
N TYR A 523 -36.93 6.61 -5.55
CA TYR A 523 -38.39 6.80 -5.63
C TYR A 523 -38.97 6.54 -7.03
N ASN A 524 -38.17 6.75 -8.08
CA ASN A 524 -38.58 6.58 -9.48
C ASN A 524 -37.98 5.34 -10.15
N GLY A 525 -37.54 4.35 -9.37
CA GLY A 525 -36.90 3.12 -9.86
C GLY A 525 -35.48 2.92 -9.29
N SER A 526 -34.75 1.94 -9.84
CA SER A 526 -33.44 1.52 -9.32
C SER A 526 -32.29 2.53 -9.49
N GLY A 527 -32.51 3.64 -10.21
CA GLY A 527 -31.46 4.55 -10.65
C GLY A 527 -30.65 4.00 -11.83
N SER A 528 -29.72 4.81 -12.34
CA SER A 528 -28.86 4.53 -13.50
C SER A 528 -27.59 3.76 -13.15
N TYR A 529 -27.15 3.81 -11.89
CA TYR A 529 -25.95 3.10 -11.46
C TYR A 529 -26.17 1.59 -11.34
N THR A 530 -25.32 0.85 -12.06
CA THR A 530 -25.22 -0.61 -12.01
C THR A 530 -23.76 -1.01 -11.84
N TYR A 531 -23.52 -2.14 -11.20
CA TYR A 531 -22.18 -2.66 -10.97
C TYR A 531 -22.20 -4.17 -10.79
N GLN A 532 -21.34 -4.89 -11.52
CA GLN A 532 -20.97 -6.26 -11.19
C GLN A 532 -19.46 -6.48 -11.33
N ARG A 533 -18.95 -7.38 -10.49
CA ARG A 533 -17.62 -7.97 -10.53
C ARG A 533 -17.80 -9.41 -10.08
N GLU A 534 -16.91 -10.33 -10.46
CA GLU A 534 -16.93 -11.71 -9.96
C GLU A 534 -17.10 -11.74 -8.42
N GLY A 535 -18.14 -12.43 -7.93
CA GLY A 535 -18.51 -12.47 -6.51
C GLY A 535 -19.53 -11.42 -6.03
N ALA A 536 -19.94 -10.46 -6.86
CA ALA A 536 -21.03 -9.53 -6.58
C ALA A 536 -22.43 -10.20 -6.65
N PRO A 537 -23.50 -9.56 -6.13
CA PRO A 537 -24.85 -10.08 -6.23
C PRO A 537 -25.27 -10.31 -7.69
N PRO A 538 -26.17 -11.30 -7.94
CA PRO A 538 -26.63 -11.60 -9.29
C PRO A 538 -27.36 -10.42 -9.98
N ASP A 539 -27.98 -9.52 -9.22
CA ASP A 539 -28.62 -8.32 -9.78
C ASP A 539 -27.62 -7.15 -9.85
N PRO A 540 -27.27 -6.65 -11.05
CA PRO A 540 -26.37 -5.51 -11.23
C PRO A 540 -26.89 -4.21 -10.59
N ARG A 541 -28.17 -4.15 -10.21
CA ARG A 541 -28.82 -3.01 -9.54
C ARG A 541 -28.70 -3.06 -8.00
N GLY A 542 -28.00 -4.08 -7.50
CA GLY A 542 -27.74 -4.31 -6.08
C GLY A 542 -28.90 -4.95 -5.34
N HIS A 543 -28.78 -5.06 -4.02
CA HIS A 543 -29.81 -5.62 -3.14
C HIS A 543 -31.13 -4.86 -3.21
N HIS A 544 -32.25 -5.59 -3.08
CA HIS A 544 -33.58 -5.00 -2.97
C HIS A 544 -33.69 -4.14 -1.70
N ALA A 545 -34.24 -2.93 -1.85
CA ALA A 545 -34.57 -2.05 -0.74
C ALA A 545 -35.83 -1.26 -1.06
N LYS A 546 -36.57 -0.87 -0.01
CA LYS A 546 -37.77 -0.04 -0.14
C LYS A 546 -37.40 1.44 -0.07
N PRO A 547 -37.67 2.24 -1.13
CA PRO A 547 -37.50 3.68 -1.10
C PRO A 547 -38.28 4.31 0.06
N ASN A 548 -37.57 5.00 0.95
CA ASN A 548 -38.11 5.57 2.20
C ASN A 548 -37.53 6.96 2.55
N GLY A 549 -36.69 7.52 1.67
CA GLY A 549 -36.00 8.79 1.89
C GLY A 549 -34.53 8.67 2.21
N LEU A 550 -34.05 7.48 2.61
CA LEU A 550 -32.62 7.20 2.69
C LEU A 550 -32.00 7.08 1.29
N ILE A 551 -30.69 7.32 1.22
CA ILE A 551 -29.93 7.32 -0.02
C ILE A 551 -29.23 5.97 -0.16
N TYR A 552 -29.58 5.22 -1.21
CA TYR A 552 -29.01 3.92 -1.50
C TYR A 552 -27.51 4.03 -1.79
N SER A 553 -26.70 3.09 -1.30
CA SER A 553 -25.29 2.94 -1.66
C SER A 553 -24.93 1.46 -1.77
N TYR A 554 -23.98 1.13 -2.65
CA TYR A 554 -23.60 -0.28 -2.89
C TYR A 554 -22.47 -0.71 -1.98
N PHE A 555 -21.52 0.21 -1.75
CA PHE A 555 -20.27 -0.10 -1.08
C PHE A 555 -20.14 0.73 0.20
N ARG A 556 -19.41 0.17 1.15
CA ARG A 556 -19.00 0.81 2.40
C ARG A 556 -17.79 1.70 2.13
N PRO A 557 -17.38 2.56 3.08
CA PRO A 557 -16.08 3.24 3.01
C PRO A 557 -14.87 2.28 3.06
N SER A 558 -15.07 0.98 3.31
CA SER A 558 -14.05 -0.07 3.14
C SER A 558 -13.91 -0.56 1.68
N ASP A 559 -14.65 0.04 0.74
CA ASP A 559 -14.82 -0.42 -0.64
C ASP A 559 -15.43 -1.84 -0.76
N ASP A 560 -15.95 -2.40 0.35
CA ASP A 560 -16.67 -3.67 0.40
C ASP A 560 -18.15 -3.48 0.07
N LEU A 561 -18.75 -4.49 -0.55
CA LEU A 561 -20.18 -4.50 -0.82
C LEU A 561 -20.99 -4.53 0.49
N GLN A 562 -22.06 -3.73 0.55
CA GLN A 562 -23.01 -3.70 1.65
C GLN A 562 -23.90 -4.95 1.68
N THR A 563 -24.24 -5.43 2.88
CA THR A 563 -25.24 -6.50 3.06
C THR A 563 -26.63 -5.96 2.76
N TYR A 564 -26.93 -4.76 3.29
CA TYR A 564 -28.13 -4.00 2.95
C TYR A 564 -27.76 -2.57 2.56
N PRO A 565 -28.46 -1.96 1.60
CA PRO A 565 -27.93 -0.80 0.86
C PRO A 565 -28.09 0.56 1.55
N TYR A 566 -28.70 0.61 2.73
CA TYR A 566 -28.76 1.82 3.54
C TYR A 566 -27.78 1.70 4.71
N LEU A 567 -26.52 2.03 4.46
CA LEU A 567 -25.47 2.17 5.46
C LEU A 567 -25.72 3.38 6.37
N ILE A 568 -26.14 3.12 7.61
CA ILE A 568 -26.61 4.14 8.58
C ILE A 568 -25.54 5.20 8.90
N PRO A 569 -24.26 4.87 9.14
CA PRO A 569 -23.21 5.87 9.31
C PRO A 569 -23.13 6.88 8.15
N SER A 570 -23.21 6.40 6.91
CA SER A 570 -23.18 7.26 5.72
C SER A 570 -24.46 8.09 5.57
N GLN A 571 -25.61 7.62 6.05
CA GLN A 571 -26.84 8.42 6.06
C GLN A 571 -26.73 9.61 7.02
N PHE A 572 -26.20 9.40 8.24
CA PHE A 572 -25.93 10.49 9.18
C PHE A 572 -24.92 11.47 8.60
N PHE A 573 -23.85 10.97 7.98
CA PHE A 573 -22.85 11.83 7.37
C PHE A 573 -23.43 12.66 6.21
N ALA A 574 -24.27 12.06 5.37
CA ALA A 574 -24.98 12.78 4.30
C ALA A 574 -25.91 13.87 4.87
N HIS A 575 -26.70 13.57 5.90
CA HIS A 575 -27.57 14.56 6.55
C HIS A 575 -26.76 15.75 7.09
N HIS A 576 -25.66 15.45 7.79
CA HIS A 576 -24.78 16.46 8.34
C HIS A 576 -24.13 17.32 7.24
N SER A 577 -23.52 16.69 6.24
CA SER A 577 -22.84 17.38 5.14
C SER A 577 -23.80 18.24 4.29
N LEU A 578 -25.05 17.82 4.14
CA LEU A 578 -26.08 18.64 3.47
C LEU A 578 -26.46 19.87 4.30
N LYS A 579 -26.51 19.78 5.65
CA LYS A 579 -26.72 20.95 6.51
C LYS A 579 -25.57 21.95 6.40
N LEU A 580 -24.33 21.46 6.40
CA LEU A 580 -23.14 22.29 6.18
C LEU A 580 -23.21 22.99 4.81
N LEU A 581 -23.54 22.25 3.76
CA LEU A 581 -23.74 22.82 2.42
C LEU A 581 -24.83 23.90 2.42
N LEU A 582 -25.98 23.64 3.07
CA LEU A 582 -27.08 24.60 3.17
C LEU A 582 -26.65 25.93 3.80
N GLU A 583 -25.86 25.86 4.87
CA GLU A 583 -25.31 27.03 5.55
C GLU A 583 -24.36 27.83 4.65
N LEU A 584 -23.44 27.15 3.98
CA LEU A 584 -22.53 27.78 3.02
C LEU A 584 -23.30 28.47 1.88
N VAL A 585 -24.24 27.77 1.22
CA VAL A 585 -24.96 28.36 0.07
C VAL A 585 -25.86 29.55 0.47
N LYS A 586 -26.38 29.55 1.71
CA LYS A 586 -27.11 30.71 2.25
C LYS A 586 -26.21 31.92 2.41
N ASN A 587 -24.98 31.73 2.88
CA ASN A 587 -24.00 32.82 3.04
C ASN A 587 -23.49 33.34 1.70
N ILE A 588 -23.30 32.46 0.71
CA ILE A 588 -22.93 32.85 -0.65
C ILE A 588 -24.02 33.71 -1.33
N ASN A 589 -25.28 33.55 -0.90
CA ASN A 589 -26.43 34.31 -1.38
C ASN A 589 -26.66 34.22 -2.92
N TRP A 590 -26.34 33.07 -3.53
CA TRP A 590 -26.79 32.76 -4.88
C TRP A 590 -28.23 32.26 -4.82
N THR A 591 -29.15 33.21 -4.67
CA THR A 591 -30.60 33.01 -4.51
C THR A 591 -31.15 31.92 -5.43
N ASP A 592 -31.51 30.78 -4.82
CA ASP A 592 -32.48 29.76 -5.28
C ASP A 592 -32.05 28.57 -6.15
N ASP A 593 -30.78 28.38 -6.51
CA ASP A 593 -30.43 27.25 -7.42
C ASP A 593 -30.44 25.86 -6.75
N PHE A 594 -30.14 25.75 -5.44
CA PHE A 594 -29.94 24.45 -4.76
C PHE A 594 -30.74 24.27 -3.46
N SER A 595 -31.18 25.36 -2.84
CA SER A 595 -31.71 25.35 -1.47
C SER A 595 -32.88 24.38 -1.29
N ASN A 596 -33.80 24.32 -2.25
CA ASN A 596 -34.96 23.42 -2.20
C ASN A 596 -34.54 21.94 -2.26
N ASP A 597 -33.56 21.63 -3.10
CA ASP A 597 -33.03 20.27 -3.26
C ASP A 597 -32.31 19.79 -2.01
N ILE A 598 -31.50 20.67 -1.43
CA ILE A 598 -30.79 20.41 -0.17
C ILE A 598 -31.80 20.23 0.97
N LEU A 599 -32.78 21.14 1.11
CA LEU A 599 -33.82 21.07 2.14
C LEU A 599 -34.67 19.80 2.03
N SER A 600 -35.00 19.39 0.80
CA SER A 600 -35.75 18.15 0.55
C SER A 600 -34.97 16.91 0.99
N LEU A 601 -33.69 16.78 0.59
CA LEU A 601 -32.84 15.68 1.02
C LEU A 601 -32.64 15.65 2.54
N ILE A 602 -32.37 16.80 3.15
CA ILE A 602 -32.26 16.93 4.62
C ILE A 602 -33.56 16.46 5.29
N SER A 603 -34.71 16.89 4.79
CA SER A 603 -36.02 16.53 5.38
C SER A 603 -36.30 15.02 5.25
N HIS A 604 -36.02 14.43 4.09
CA HIS A 604 -36.19 12.99 3.88
C HIS A 604 -35.30 12.16 4.80
N LEU A 605 -34.01 12.51 4.92
CA LEU A 605 -33.08 11.85 5.83
C LEU A 605 -33.50 12.06 7.29
N ARG A 606 -33.85 13.30 7.67
CA ARG A 606 -34.22 13.65 9.04
C ARG A 606 -35.41 12.84 9.54
N ASN A 607 -36.44 12.66 8.70
CA ASN A 607 -37.64 11.91 9.05
C ASN A 607 -37.34 10.47 9.47
N ILE A 608 -36.28 9.86 8.93
CA ILE A 608 -35.87 8.50 9.24
C ILE A 608 -34.83 8.45 10.36
N LEU A 609 -33.82 9.32 10.30
CA LEU A 609 -32.68 9.31 11.22
C LEU A 609 -33.02 9.87 12.61
N PHE A 610 -34.02 10.74 12.70
CA PHE A 610 -34.46 11.40 13.93
C PHE A 610 -35.96 11.23 14.17
N ASP A 611 -36.50 10.05 13.82
CA ASP A 611 -37.88 9.66 14.12
C ASP A 611 -38.20 9.94 15.60
N ASP A 612 -39.35 10.56 15.89
CA ASP A 612 -39.71 10.97 17.24
C ASP A 612 -39.81 9.80 18.24
N ASN A 613 -40.03 8.57 17.75
CA ASN A 613 -39.98 7.36 18.57
C ASN A 613 -38.60 7.12 19.19
N ILE A 614 -37.52 7.56 18.54
CA ILE A 614 -36.15 7.46 19.07
C ILE A 614 -36.02 8.20 20.39
N LYS A 615 -36.64 9.39 20.51
CA LYS A 615 -36.64 10.19 21.74
C LYS A 615 -37.36 9.51 22.90
N ASN A 616 -38.32 8.65 22.57
CA ASN A 616 -39.08 7.86 23.55
C ASN A 616 -38.44 6.48 23.80
N ASN A 617 -37.22 6.25 23.29
CA ASN A 617 -36.48 4.99 23.41
C ASN A 617 -37.26 3.79 22.83
N ILE A 618 -37.98 4.03 21.73
CA ILE A 618 -38.75 3.03 21.00
C ILE A 618 -37.96 2.63 19.76
N GLU A 619 -37.96 1.33 19.45
CA GLU A 619 -37.34 0.78 18.24
C GLU A 619 -37.94 1.39 16.97
N THR A 620 -37.07 1.79 16.03
CA THR A 620 -37.45 2.35 14.74
C THR A 620 -36.80 1.57 13.60
N LEU A 621 -36.89 2.11 12.39
CA LEU A 621 -36.28 1.49 11.22
C LEU A 621 -34.74 1.43 11.33
N ILE A 622 -34.10 2.41 11.97
CA ILE A 622 -32.64 2.49 12.06
C ILE A 622 -32.10 2.04 13.43
N THR A 623 -32.93 1.99 14.46
CA THR A 623 -32.54 1.54 15.80
C THR A 623 -33.01 0.13 16.08
N PHE A 624 -32.33 -0.60 16.97
CA PHE A 624 -32.67 -1.94 17.42
C PHE A 624 -32.63 -2.03 18.94
N GLN A 625 -33.66 -2.62 19.55
CA GLN A 625 -33.70 -2.86 20.99
C GLN A 625 -32.85 -4.09 21.34
N HIS A 626 -31.55 -3.90 21.51
CA HIS A 626 -30.62 -4.97 21.86
C HIS A 626 -30.80 -5.41 23.33
N LYS A 627 -30.97 -6.72 23.56
CA LYS A 627 -31.24 -7.28 24.90
C LYS A 627 -30.21 -6.88 25.97
N LYS A 628 -28.94 -6.74 25.57
CA LYS A 628 -27.81 -6.41 26.47
C LYS A 628 -27.49 -4.93 26.57
N TYR A 629 -27.67 -4.17 25.48
CA TYR A 629 -27.15 -2.81 25.36
C TYR A 629 -28.25 -1.75 25.39
N GLY A 630 -29.52 -2.14 25.32
CA GLY A 630 -30.62 -1.22 25.11
C GLY A 630 -30.76 -0.84 23.64
N LEU A 631 -31.35 0.32 23.38
CA LEU A 631 -31.54 0.82 22.03
C LEU A 631 -30.20 1.20 21.41
N ILE A 632 -29.86 0.59 20.27
CA ILE A 632 -28.63 0.83 19.50
C ILE A 632 -28.96 1.20 18.04
N TYR A 633 -28.03 1.81 17.32
CA TYR A 633 -28.14 1.96 15.86
C TYR A 633 -27.76 0.67 15.14
N SER A 634 -28.47 0.36 14.06
CA SER A 634 -28.09 -0.69 13.11
C SER A 634 -26.98 -0.18 12.19
N TYR A 635 -26.14 -1.06 11.66
CA TYR A 635 -25.08 -0.67 10.71
C TYR A 635 -25.65 -0.47 9.31
N GLU A 636 -26.42 -1.45 8.82
CA GLU A 636 -27.09 -1.40 7.52
C GLU A 636 -28.53 -1.88 7.66
N ILE A 637 -29.42 -1.35 6.81
CA ILE A 637 -30.82 -1.78 6.72
C ILE A 637 -31.30 -1.83 5.27
N ASN A 638 -32.39 -2.54 5.01
CA ASN A 638 -33.02 -2.60 3.67
C ASN A 638 -34.28 -1.73 3.52
N GLY A 639 -34.68 -1.02 4.57
CA GLY A 639 -35.87 -0.16 4.57
C GLY A 639 -37.21 -0.87 4.81
N VAL A 640 -37.22 -2.19 5.04
CA VAL A 640 -38.45 -2.96 5.38
C VAL A 640 -38.37 -3.73 6.71
N GLY A 641 -37.19 -3.80 7.34
CA GLY A 641 -37.04 -4.31 8.71
C GLY A 641 -35.79 -5.18 8.92
N ASP A 642 -35.19 -5.70 7.84
CA ASP A 642 -33.93 -6.43 7.94
C ASP A 642 -32.79 -5.47 8.23
N ARG A 643 -31.86 -5.96 9.04
CA ARG A 643 -30.76 -5.16 9.59
C ARG A 643 -29.50 -5.98 9.76
N ASN A 644 -28.37 -5.32 9.54
CA ASN A 644 -27.05 -5.83 9.87
C ASN A 644 -26.56 -5.13 11.15
N LEU A 645 -26.28 -5.90 12.20
CA LEU A 645 -25.80 -5.39 13.48
C LEU A 645 -24.30 -5.67 13.59
N MET A 646 -23.49 -4.67 13.24
CA MET A 646 -22.02 -4.72 13.29
C MET A 646 -21.45 -3.31 13.35
N ASP A 647 -20.13 -3.16 13.22
CA ASP A 647 -19.49 -1.93 12.76
C ASP A 647 -18.24 -2.28 11.96
N ASP A 648 -17.77 -1.36 11.13
CA ASP A 648 -16.53 -1.45 10.36
C ASP A 648 -15.55 -0.37 10.81
N ALA A 649 -14.26 -0.60 10.62
CA ALA A 649 -13.23 0.36 10.97
C ALA A 649 -13.19 1.60 10.08
N ASN A 650 -13.63 1.50 8.82
CA ASN A 650 -13.59 2.60 7.87
C ASN A 650 -14.65 3.66 8.22
N ILE A 651 -14.28 4.92 8.04
CA ILE A 651 -15.08 6.07 8.47
C ILE A 651 -15.78 6.67 7.23
N PRO A 652 -17.11 6.83 7.21
CA PRO A 652 -18.03 6.80 8.34
C PRO A 652 -18.37 5.40 8.89
N SER A 653 -18.18 5.24 10.21
CA SER A 653 -18.59 4.11 11.03
C SER A 653 -19.56 4.54 12.12
N LEU A 654 -20.26 3.60 12.78
CA LEU A 654 -21.12 3.93 13.92
C LEU A 654 -20.30 4.55 15.06
N LEU A 655 -19.09 4.04 15.30
CA LEU A 655 -18.15 4.59 16.27
C LEU A 655 -17.80 6.07 15.99
N SER A 656 -17.69 6.45 14.70
CA SER A 656 -17.26 7.79 14.25
C SER A 656 -18.33 8.87 14.27
N LEU A 657 -19.59 8.55 14.58
CA LEU A 657 -20.70 9.50 14.45
C LEU A 657 -20.48 10.84 15.18
N PRO A 658 -20.00 10.90 16.44
CA PRO A 658 -19.74 12.18 17.10
C PRO A 658 -18.57 12.96 16.51
N TYR A 659 -17.64 12.29 15.83
CA TYR A 659 -16.52 12.94 15.16
C TYR A 659 -16.97 13.61 13.86
N LEU A 660 -17.74 12.89 13.03
CA LEU A 660 -18.21 13.42 11.74
C LEU A 660 -19.42 14.34 11.85
N CYS A 661 -20.31 14.07 12.81
CA CYS A 661 -21.62 14.70 12.92
C CYS A 661 -21.83 15.30 14.33
N PRO A 662 -20.90 16.12 14.86
CA PRO A 662 -20.93 16.56 16.26
C PRO A 662 -22.18 17.37 16.63
N ASN A 663 -22.82 18.02 15.65
CA ASN A 663 -24.05 18.81 15.82
C ASN A 663 -25.33 17.97 15.71
N ASP A 664 -25.23 16.72 15.26
CA ASP A 664 -26.35 15.81 15.06
C ASP A 664 -26.35 14.67 16.09
N ILE A 665 -25.17 14.14 16.42
CA ILE A 665 -24.97 13.07 17.40
C ILE A 665 -23.95 13.52 18.44
N SER A 666 -24.42 13.78 19.66
CA SER A 666 -23.54 14.09 20.78
C SER A 666 -22.75 12.85 21.19
N ILE A 667 -21.50 13.04 21.62
CA ILE A 667 -20.71 12.00 22.28
C ILE A 667 -21.42 11.41 23.52
N ASN A 668 -22.29 12.18 24.17
CA ASN A 668 -23.07 11.74 25.34
C ASN A 668 -24.48 11.24 24.98
N ASP A 669 -24.83 11.15 23.69
CA ASP A 669 -26.11 10.60 23.28
C ASP A 669 -26.25 9.14 23.78
N SER A 670 -27.39 8.84 24.40
CA SER A 670 -27.59 7.55 25.07
C SER A 670 -27.60 6.37 24.10
N ILE A 671 -28.15 6.54 22.89
CA ILE A 671 -28.22 5.50 21.87
C ILE A 671 -26.84 5.32 21.24
N TYR A 672 -26.12 6.40 20.99
CA TYR A 672 -24.71 6.34 20.59
C TYR A 672 -23.89 5.60 21.65
N GLN A 673 -24.03 5.91 22.93
CA GLN A 673 -23.28 5.24 24.00
C GLN A 673 -23.60 3.75 24.12
N ASN A 674 -24.86 3.36 23.94
CA ASN A 674 -25.26 1.95 23.86
C ASN A 674 -24.64 1.27 22.63
N THR A 675 -24.68 1.95 21.48
CA THR A 675 -24.09 1.49 20.22
C THR A 675 -22.58 1.35 20.36
N ARG A 676 -21.89 2.34 20.95
CA ARG A 676 -20.46 2.34 21.24
C ARG A 676 -20.07 1.12 22.06
N LYS A 677 -20.82 0.82 23.13
CA LYS A 677 -20.61 -0.38 23.96
C LYS A 677 -20.82 -1.67 23.16
N PHE A 678 -21.81 -1.72 22.27
CA PHE A 678 -22.05 -2.86 21.39
C PHE A 678 -20.89 -3.06 20.40
N VAL A 679 -20.50 -2.01 19.66
CA VAL A 679 -19.50 -2.10 18.58
C VAL A 679 -18.08 -2.35 19.09
N LEU A 680 -17.77 -1.92 20.33
CA LEU A 680 -16.51 -2.20 21.03
C LEU A 680 -16.59 -3.46 21.91
N SER A 681 -17.35 -4.47 21.48
CA SER A 681 -17.51 -5.74 22.19
C SER A 681 -17.54 -6.91 21.23
N LYS A 682 -17.37 -8.13 21.74
CA LYS A 682 -17.48 -9.38 20.98
C LYS A 682 -18.87 -9.64 20.36
N ASP A 683 -19.88 -8.82 20.72
CA ASP A 683 -21.19 -8.90 20.09
C ASP A 683 -21.21 -8.21 18.69
N ASN A 684 -20.21 -7.36 18.39
CA ASN A 684 -19.88 -6.97 17.02
C ASN A 684 -19.01 -8.08 16.39
N PRO A 685 -19.42 -8.69 15.27
CA PRO A 685 -18.67 -9.77 14.64
C PRO A 685 -17.26 -9.36 14.16
N TRP A 686 -17.01 -8.06 13.98
CA TRP A 686 -15.73 -7.52 13.53
C TRP A 686 -14.92 -6.85 14.64
N PHE A 687 -15.33 -6.99 15.89
CA PHE A 687 -14.50 -6.62 17.03
C PHE A 687 -13.60 -7.79 17.43
N PHE A 688 -12.30 -7.54 17.47
CA PHE A 688 -11.30 -8.53 17.85
C PHE A 688 -10.51 -8.05 19.05
N ASN A 689 -10.08 -8.99 19.89
CA ASN A 689 -9.23 -8.74 21.05
C ASN A 689 -8.15 -9.83 21.09
N GLY A 690 -6.90 -9.40 21.25
CA GLY A 690 -5.73 -10.26 21.37
C GLY A 690 -4.72 -9.71 22.38
N SER A 691 -3.53 -10.32 22.41
CA SER A 691 -2.51 -10.04 23.42
C SER A 691 -1.85 -8.66 23.30
N VAL A 692 -1.96 -8.02 22.13
CA VAL A 692 -1.33 -6.70 21.89
C VAL A 692 -2.34 -5.58 21.80
N LEU A 693 -3.45 -5.79 21.09
CA LEU A 693 -4.46 -4.76 20.90
C LEU A 693 -5.87 -5.36 20.76
N GLU A 694 -6.86 -4.51 20.93
CA GLU A 694 -8.26 -4.78 20.65
C GLU A 694 -8.87 -3.64 19.84
N GLY A 695 -9.90 -3.95 19.06
CA GLY A 695 -10.61 -2.95 18.26
C GLY A 695 -11.44 -3.55 17.15
N ILE A 696 -11.91 -2.67 16.27
CA ILE A 696 -12.77 -3.03 15.14
C ILE A 696 -11.91 -3.23 13.90
N GLY A 697 -12.19 -4.27 13.15
CA GLY A 697 -11.66 -4.52 11.80
C GLY A 697 -12.77 -4.37 10.76
N GLY A 698 -12.88 -5.39 9.90
CA GLY A 698 -13.91 -5.46 8.87
C GLY A 698 -13.73 -6.70 8.00
N PRO A 699 -14.72 -7.03 7.16
CA PRO A 699 -14.61 -8.15 6.23
C PRO A 699 -13.51 -7.96 5.18
N HIS A 700 -13.11 -6.72 4.89
CA HIS A 700 -12.10 -6.38 3.88
C HIS A 700 -10.80 -7.21 4.00
N ILE A 701 -10.22 -7.24 5.21
CA ILE A 701 -9.02 -8.04 5.50
C ILE A 701 -9.39 -9.35 6.20
N GLY A 702 -10.48 -9.35 6.97
CA GLY A 702 -11.01 -10.54 7.63
C GLY A 702 -10.55 -10.70 9.09
N TYR A 703 -10.56 -11.95 9.55
CA TYR A 703 -10.55 -12.28 10.97
C TYR A 703 -9.27 -11.86 11.70
N ALA A 704 -9.44 -11.34 12.91
CA ALA A 704 -8.38 -11.00 13.87
C ALA A 704 -7.44 -9.87 13.41
N MET A 705 -7.88 -9.06 12.44
CA MET A 705 -7.16 -7.90 11.92
C MET A 705 -7.90 -6.62 12.32
N VAL A 706 -7.31 -5.83 13.21
CA VAL A 706 -7.88 -4.57 13.72
C VAL A 706 -7.22 -3.39 13.04
N TRP A 707 -8.00 -2.36 12.75
CA TRP A 707 -7.51 -1.22 12.01
C TRP A 707 -7.18 -0.06 12.96
N PRO A 708 -6.01 0.58 12.82
CA PRO A 708 -5.66 1.79 13.57
C PRO A 708 -6.71 2.90 13.44
N LEU A 709 -7.40 3.02 12.30
CA LEU A 709 -8.50 3.98 12.12
C LEU A 709 -9.56 3.85 13.22
N ALA A 710 -9.98 2.62 13.54
CA ALA A 710 -10.98 2.36 14.58
C ALA A 710 -10.45 2.69 15.99
N ILE A 711 -9.18 2.42 16.27
CA ILE A 711 -8.55 2.73 17.56
C ILE A 711 -8.43 4.25 17.73
N ILE A 712 -7.98 4.96 16.69
CA ILE A 712 -7.90 6.43 16.71
C ILE A 712 -9.30 7.01 16.88
N MET A 713 -10.29 6.47 16.17
CA MET A 713 -11.67 6.94 16.29
C MET A 713 -12.26 6.68 17.67
N ARG A 714 -11.95 5.53 18.29
CA ARG A 714 -12.28 5.25 19.69
C ARG A 714 -11.73 6.33 20.62
N GLY A 715 -10.48 6.75 20.43
CA GLY A 715 -9.84 7.83 21.19
C GLY A 715 -10.43 9.22 20.90
N LEU A 716 -10.77 9.53 19.65
CA LEU A 716 -11.37 10.82 19.25
C LEU A 716 -12.80 11.00 19.75
N THR A 717 -13.49 9.90 20.05
CA THR A 717 -14.91 9.88 20.43
C THR A 717 -15.13 9.42 21.88
N THR A 718 -14.16 9.67 22.76
CA THR A 718 -14.31 9.48 24.21
C THR A 718 -13.78 10.68 25.01
N ASN A 719 -14.37 10.89 26.18
CA ASN A 719 -13.87 11.85 27.17
C ASN A 719 -13.12 11.15 28.32
N ASP A 720 -13.12 9.81 28.37
CA ASP A 720 -12.43 9.03 29.40
C ASP A 720 -10.93 8.97 29.12
N ASP A 721 -10.15 9.60 29.99
CA ASP A 721 -8.69 9.62 29.91
C ASP A 721 -8.06 8.22 29.91
N ASN A 722 -8.65 7.25 30.61
CA ASN A 722 -8.13 5.89 30.64
C ASN A 722 -8.33 5.19 29.29
N GLU A 723 -9.46 5.42 28.63
CA GLU A 723 -9.71 4.90 27.29
C GLU A 723 -8.80 5.57 26.26
N ILE A 724 -8.54 6.87 26.39
CA ILE A 724 -7.56 7.59 25.55
C ILE A 724 -6.16 7.00 25.73
N ARG A 725 -5.72 6.77 26.97
CA ARG A 725 -4.42 6.14 27.26
C ARG A 725 -4.34 4.74 26.66
N LEU A 726 -5.41 3.94 26.75
CA LEU A 726 -5.49 2.63 26.13
C LEU A 726 -5.29 2.73 24.61
N CYS A 727 -5.99 3.65 23.95
CA CYS A 727 -5.85 3.84 22.50
C CYS A 727 -4.43 4.24 22.10
N LEU A 728 -3.82 5.21 22.80
CA LEU A 728 -2.44 5.63 22.55
C LEU A 728 -1.44 4.50 22.77
N ASN A 729 -1.61 3.71 23.83
CA ASN A 729 -0.74 2.56 24.13
C ASN A 729 -0.84 1.48 23.04
N MET A 730 -2.05 1.16 22.59
CA MET A 730 -2.25 0.21 21.48
C MET A 730 -1.56 0.70 20.21
N LEU A 731 -1.77 1.97 19.81
CA LEU A 731 -1.18 2.54 18.60
C LEU A 731 0.36 2.58 18.66
N GLN A 732 0.93 2.97 19.82
CA GLN A 732 2.37 2.99 20.04
C GLN A 732 2.97 1.56 19.99
N ARG A 733 2.28 0.55 20.53
CA ARG A 733 2.79 -0.83 20.53
C ARG A 733 2.56 -1.59 19.23
N SER A 734 1.71 -1.06 18.34
CA SER A 734 1.25 -1.77 17.16
C SER A 734 1.87 -1.29 15.83
N HIS A 735 2.70 -0.25 15.83
CA HIS A 735 3.31 0.27 14.59
C HIS A 735 4.46 -0.60 14.04
N ALA A 736 4.72 -1.80 14.58
CA ALA A 736 5.69 -2.77 14.06
C ALA A 736 7.10 -2.22 13.76
N ASN A 737 7.56 -1.24 14.56
CA ASN A 737 8.82 -0.51 14.36
C ASN A 737 8.94 0.27 13.02
N THR A 738 7.84 0.47 12.28
CA THR A 738 7.86 1.21 11.01
C THR A 738 7.85 2.72 11.21
N GLY A 739 7.29 3.18 12.33
CA GLY A 739 7.10 4.60 12.60
C GLY A 739 5.84 5.19 11.93
N PHE A 740 4.96 4.34 11.40
CA PHE A 740 3.74 4.73 10.70
C PHE A 740 2.52 3.93 11.18
N MET A 741 1.33 4.44 10.87
CA MET A 741 0.09 3.69 11.01
C MET A 741 -0.13 2.81 9.77
N HIS A 742 -0.71 1.65 10.00
CA HIS A 742 -1.04 0.65 8.98
C HIS A 742 -2.54 0.63 8.71
N GLU A 743 -2.98 -0.11 7.69
CA GLU A 743 -4.41 -0.34 7.45
C GLU A 743 -5.00 -1.26 8.51
N SER A 744 -4.42 -2.45 8.66
CA SER A 744 -4.88 -3.43 9.64
C SER A 744 -3.71 -4.14 10.30
N ILE A 745 -3.90 -4.60 11.53
CA ILE A 745 -2.87 -5.19 12.37
C ILE A 745 -3.45 -6.41 13.08
N ARG A 746 -2.72 -7.53 13.05
CA ARG A 746 -3.14 -8.74 13.76
C ARG A 746 -3.08 -8.52 15.27
N VAL A 747 -4.18 -8.82 15.96
CA VAL A 747 -4.39 -8.51 17.39
C VAL A 747 -3.32 -9.08 18.35
N ASP A 748 -2.67 -10.18 17.97
CA ASP A 748 -1.63 -10.85 18.78
C ASP A 748 -0.20 -10.60 18.27
N ASN A 749 -0.04 -10.05 17.07
CA ASN A 749 1.27 -9.88 16.45
C ASN A 749 1.32 -8.65 15.53
N PRO A 750 1.79 -7.50 16.03
CA PRO A 750 1.93 -6.27 15.28
C PRO A 750 2.73 -6.38 13.98
N MET A 751 3.69 -7.32 13.91
CA MET A 751 4.50 -7.51 12.70
C MET A 751 3.69 -8.08 11.53
N LYS A 752 2.48 -8.57 11.78
CA LYS A 752 1.52 -8.97 10.73
C LYS A 752 0.51 -7.84 10.55
N PHE A 753 0.77 -6.99 9.57
CA PHE A 753 -0.08 -5.85 9.22
C PHE A 753 -0.25 -5.76 7.69
N THR A 754 -1.23 -4.98 7.25
CA THR A 754 -1.46 -4.65 5.83
C THR A 754 -1.20 -3.16 5.58
N ARG A 755 -0.78 -2.84 4.35
CA ARG A 755 -0.45 -1.49 3.86
C ARG A 755 0.54 -0.74 4.77
N SER A 756 1.82 -0.87 4.47
CA SER A 756 2.89 -0.11 5.14
C SER A 756 2.83 1.40 4.84
N TRP A 757 2.12 1.79 3.79
CA TRP A 757 1.98 3.19 3.37
C TRP A 757 0.50 3.55 3.18
N PHE A 758 -0.14 3.94 4.29
CA PHE A 758 -1.52 4.40 4.29
C PHE A 758 -1.62 5.83 4.84
N ALA A 759 -1.62 6.81 3.94
CA ALA A 759 -1.49 8.21 4.32
C ALA A 759 -2.70 8.72 5.11
N TRP A 760 -3.91 8.21 4.85
CA TRP A 760 -5.08 8.59 5.65
C TRP A 760 -4.94 8.19 7.13
N ALA A 761 -4.53 6.95 7.42
CA ALA A 761 -4.31 6.51 8.80
C ALA A 761 -3.23 7.35 9.50
N ASN A 762 -2.17 7.72 8.78
CA ASN A 762 -1.12 8.61 9.27
C ASN A 762 -1.64 10.02 9.58
N SER A 763 -2.40 10.64 8.67
CA SER A 763 -2.99 11.97 8.89
C SER A 763 -3.97 11.96 10.07
N LEU A 764 -4.82 10.94 10.19
CA LEU A 764 -5.77 10.83 11.29
C LEU A 764 -5.08 10.62 12.65
N PHE A 765 -4.00 9.85 12.69
CA PHE A 765 -3.17 9.72 13.90
C PHE A 765 -2.53 11.06 14.28
N GLY A 766 -1.98 11.78 13.29
CA GLY A 766 -1.44 13.11 13.50
C GLY A 766 -2.51 14.09 14.03
N GLU A 767 -3.71 14.08 13.48
CA GLU A 767 -4.87 14.85 13.99
C GLU A 767 -5.16 14.53 15.45
N PHE A 768 -5.21 13.24 15.81
CA PHE A 768 -5.48 12.79 17.16
C PHE A 768 -4.43 13.26 18.17
N ILE A 769 -3.14 13.10 17.84
CA ILE A 769 -2.05 13.60 18.69
C ILE A 769 -2.10 15.12 18.81
N TRP A 770 -2.35 15.84 17.71
CA TRP A 770 -2.43 17.31 17.76
C TRP A 770 -3.60 17.81 18.60
N LYS A 771 -4.77 17.16 18.50
CA LYS A 771 -5.93 17.44 19.37
C LYS A 771 -5.57 17.24 20.83
N LEU A 772 -4.98 16.09 21.18
CA LEU A 772 -4.56 15.81 22.55
C LEU A 772 -3.49 16.78 23.04
N TYR A 773 -2.55 17.19 22.20
CA TYR A 773 -1.55 18.19 22.54
C TYR A 773 -2.20 19.53 22.96
N ARG A 774 -3.28 19.92 22.28
CA ARG A 774 -4.01 21.17 22.57
C ARG A 774 -4.91 21.07 23.80
N GLU A 775 -5.53 19.92 24.04
CA GLU A 775 -6.61 19.78 25.02
C GLU A 775 -6.23 18.98 26.26
N LYS A 776 -5.37 17.97 26.11
CA LYS A 776 -5.04 16.97 27.14
C LYS A 776 -3.56 16.56 27.09
N LYS A 777 -2.65 17.53 26.97
CA LYS A 777 -1.21 17.30 26.78
C LYS A 777 -0.60 16.29 27.77
N TYR A 778 -1.04 16.31 29.04
CA TYR A 778 -0.56 15.41 30.09
C TYR A 778 -0.70 13.91 29.71
N LEU A 779 -1.72 13.54 28.92
CA LEU A 779 -1.90 12.16 28.44
C LEU A 779 -0.79 11.70 27.48
N LEU A 780 -0.14 12.64 26.77
CA LEU A 780 0.97 12.35 25.87
C LEU A 780 2.31 12.22 26.61
N ASP A 781 2.38 12.74 27.84
CA ASP A 781 3.59 12.73 28.67
C ASP A 781 3.69 11.51 29.59
N GLU A 782 2.54 10.89 29.92
CA GLU A 782 2.42 9.81 30.92
C GLU A 782 2.63 8.40 30.38
N ILE A 783 2.72 8.22 29.06
CA ILE A 783 2.83 6.90 28.44
C ILE A 783 4.29 6.44 28.43
N HIS A 784 4.55 5.26 29.00
CA HIS A 784 5.87 4.66 29.01
C HIS A 784 6.31 4.23 27.60
N THR A 785 7.56 4.50 27.25
CA THR A 785 8.26 3.89 26.11
C THR A 785 8.50 2.41 26.41
N TYR A 786 8.15 1.53 25.48
CA TYR A 786 8.29 0.08 25.64
C TYR A 786 9.56 -0.48 25.03
#